data_AF-A0A8J4E4Z1-F1
#
_entry.id   AF-A0A8J4E4Z1-F1
#
_cell.length_a   1.000
_cell.length_b   1.000
_cell.length_c   1.000
_cell.angle_alpha   90.00
_cell.angle_beta   90.00
_cell.angle_gamma   90.00
#
_symmetry.space_group_name_H-M   'P 1'
#
loop_
_entity.id
_entity.type
_entity.pdbx_description
1 polymer ?
#
loop_
_entity_poly.entity_id
_entity_poly.type
_entity_poly.pdbx_seq_one_letter_code
_entity_poly.pdbx_strand_id
1 'polypeptide(L)'
;MPSNDPPRDEPRRRTGASERGGLADARRYTPRGRTVRESAAERAGRDPFRPALQVLSGGRSAQPRSAQDRSAQARSAQTRSAQDRSAQTRSAEGRSAQDRSAEGRSGQGRSAQARSAQGRADQDRRAGRTGGEPPARRSAGTPGRSAGSAGRASTATGRGAGAPRRTPTGGRAARAGATGQRPPVRPKINRGLAPPRPGRPQRRLRIATVIALALFTVIAGRLVVLQFTDAPAYAANGLKQRIKSEVIPAPRGDILDRDGKQLAHSVEARYIYADPTQVQDVEKTANALAPVLGQIGIPKSELIPKLTPHKNNSGRPVMFEYLARGVDIEIGDAVAALNLGGVFARRDERREVPGHDLAASVIGFTGGDLKGRTGLELKYNQVLTGVDGERVFESGQGKLDREIPGSLRSATPPRPGASLELTIDRFVQFEVQQILAERLRAVKASIGAAVVMDIKTGEVLAQASFPGFDAADPPADGQLWLDTSSGLLVDPGSTHKAIVMGAALQEGKVVPSTTVIVGPKIVKGDREFVDSHPMKTDTAMTLAGIMAYSSNVGTIRVADQLGPDKLYEYQRKFGLGEPTGVGLPGEVAGVVRAPKDWSGTSRGTIPIGNGVSTTPLQMAAAYAAIANNGTWIQPHLVKGTVANGVVTAAAPPLTRQVLDPQHAAELRELLEAPVVVKGGTGNQAAIEGYRVAGKTGTGGRVVDGKYTDGYVASFIGMAPADAPRFVVAVYSYGLDITGASMAPAFRDMMRYTLTRYKVPPTGAPAPEIKVYP
;
A
#
# COMPACT_ATOMS: atom_id res chain seq x y z
N MET A 1 -38.24 -72.95 -3.10
CA MET A 1 -39.54 -72.77 -2.41
C MET A 1 -39.66 -71.33 -1.95
N PRO A 2 -40.88 -70.77 -1.86
CA PRO A 2 -41.13 -69.50 -2.57
C PRO A 2 -41.88 -68.41 -1.78
N SER A 3 -42.11 -67.28 -2.47
CA SER A 3 -43.25 -66.34 -2.27
C SER A 3 -43.21 -65.44 -1.03
N ASN A 4 -43.83 -64.25 -0.99
CA ASN A 4 -44.91 -63.71 -1.84
C ASN A 4 -44.72 -62.23 -2.26
N ASP A 5 -45.55 -61.79 -3.20
CA ASP A 5 -45.45 -60.55 -4.02
C ASP A 5 -46.48 -59.44 -3.56
N PRO A 6 -46.79 -58.33 -4.29
CA PRO A 6 -46.63 -56.95 -3.76
C PRO A 6 -47.96 -56.24 -3.34
N PRO A 7 -48.73 -55.39 -4.09
CA PRO A 7 -48.54 -54.61 -5.34
C PRO A 7 -48.87 -53.07 -5.28
N ARG A 8 -48.52 -52.33 -6.36
CA ARG A 8 -49.20 -51.12 -6.93
C ARG A 8 -49.13 -49.77 -6.15
N ASP A 9 -49.19 -48.58 -6.78
CA ASP A 9 -49.78 -48.13 -8.07
C ASP A 9 -48.96 -47.02 -8.81
N GLU A 10 -49.09 -46.94 -10.15
CA GLU A 10 -48.90 -45.71 -10.98
C GLU A 10 -50.31 -45.07 -11.26
N PRO A 11 -50.60 -44.10 -12.19
CA PRO A 11 -49.75 -43.33 -13.13
C PRO A 11 -50.18 -41.84 -13.45
N ARG A 12 -49.48 -41.23 -14.44
CA ARG A 12 -49.92 -40.14 -15.37
C ARG A 12 -50.19 -38.71 -14.80
N ARG A 13 -50.27 -37.62 -15.60
CA ARG A 13 -49.57 -37.12 -16.83
C ARG A 13 -50.14 -35.72 -17.21
N ARG A 14 -49.34 -34.83 -17.84
CA ARG A 14 -49.72 -33.52 -18.46
C ARG A 14 -50.03 -32.39 -17.44
N THR A 15 -49.91 -31.07 -17.73
CA THR A 15 -49.95 -30.30 -19.02
C THR A 15 -49.05 -29.04 -19.04
N GLY A 16 -48.34 -28.80 -20.17
CA GLY A 16 -48.00 -27.49 -20.77
C GLY A 16 -47.19 -26.43 -19.97
N ALA A 17 -46.75 -25.31 -20.54
CA ALA A 17 -46.38 -24.96 -21.93
C ALA A 17 -45.69 -23.57 -21.94
N SER A 18 -44.68 -23.34 -22.80
CA SER A 18 -44.07 -22.01 -23.15
C SER A 18 -43.32 -21.27 -22.00
N GLU A 19 -42.32 -20.38 -22.20
CA GLU A 19 -41.35 -20.16 -23.29
C GLU A 19 -40.24 -19.18 -22.81
N ARG A 20 -39.05 -19.22 -23.43
CA ARG A 20 -37.96 -18.19 -23.42
C ARG A 20 -37.24 -17.89 -22.08
N GLY A 21 -35.90 -17.82 -22.03
CA GLY A 21 -34.92 -18.14 -23.07
C GLY A 21 -33.45 -17.84 -22.70
N GLY A 22 -32.53 -18.46 -23.47
CA GLY A 22 -31.26 -17.87 -23.89
C GLY A 22 -30.11 -17.70 -22.89
N LEU A 23 -29.23 -18.71 -22.80
CA LEU A 23 -27.81 -18.47 -22.47
C LEU A 23 -27.03 -18.13 -23.75
N ALA A 24 -26.32 -17.00 -23.75
CA ALA A 24 -25.09 -16.64 -24.47
C ALA A 24 -24.70 -15.22 -23.98
N ASP A 25 -23.44 -14.79 -23.91
CA ASP A 25 -22.26 -15.19 -24.68
C ASP A 25 -20.98 -14.80 -23.91
N ALA A 26 -19.97 -15.68 -23.82
CA ALA A 26 -18.67 -15.35 -23.22
C ALA A 26 -17.59 -15.38 -24.31
N ARG A 27 -17.26 -14.21 -24.86
CA ARG A 27 -16.36 -14.09 -26.01
C ARG A 27 -14.90 -14.34 -25.62
N ARG A 28 -14.32 -15.43 -26.12
CA ARG A 28 -12.85 -15.59 -26.22
C ARG A 28 -12.33 -14.90 -27.48
N TYR A 29 -11.21 -14.20 -27.34
CA TYR A 29 -10.50 -13.56 -28.44
C TYR A 29 -9.46 -14.52 -29.03
N THR A 30 -9.47 -14.72 -30.35
CA THR A 30 -8.37 -15.38 -31.09
C THR A 30 -8.11 -14.65 -32.41
N PRO A 31 -6.86 -14.31 -32.76
CA PRO A 31 -6.55 -13.74 -34.07
C PRO A 31 -6.64 -14.80 -35.17
N ARG A 32 -7.26 -14.46 -36.30
CA ARG A 32 -7.36 -15.33 -37.48
C ARG A 32 -6.02 -15.50 -38.17
N GLY A 33 -5.70 -16.73 -38.55
CA GLY A 33 -4.69 -17.00 -39.58
C GLY A 33 -5.24 -16.79 -41.00
N ARG A 34 -4.35 -16.80 -42.00
CA ARG A 34 -4.68 -16.97 -43.41
C ARG A 34 -3.80 -18.08 -43.97
N THR A 35 -4.41 -19.10 -44.57
CA THR A 35 -3.74 -20.29 -45.10
C THR A 35 -3.52 -20.19 -46.61
N VAL A 36 -2.38 -20.69 -47.08
CA VAL A 36 -2.19 -21.21 -48.45
C VAL A 36 -1.40 -22.52 -48.35
N ARG A 37 -1.59 -23.40 -49.35
CA ARG A 37 -1.34 -24.85 -49.34
C ARG A 37 0.12 -25.32 -49.45
N GLU A 38 0.32 -26.52 -48.87
CA GLU A 38 1.04 -27.70 -49.41
C GLU A 38 2.43 -27.55 -50.05
N SER A 39 3.43 -28.18 -49.44
CA SER A 39 4.02 -29.43 -49.98
C SER A 39 4.95 -30.08 -48.95
N ALA A 40 5.16 -31.39 -49.05
CA ALA A 40 5.99 -32.16 -48.13
C ALA A 40 7.13 -32.87 -48.89
N ALA A 41 8.39 -32.64 -48.47
CA ALA A 41 9.51 -33.55 -48.73
C ALA A 41 10.76 -33.20 -47.89
N GLU A 42 11.39 -34.25 -47.35
CA GLU A 42 12.83 -34.44 -47.09
C GLU A 42 13.67 -33.55 -46.13
N ARG A 43 14.15 -34.25 -45.08
CA ARG A 43 15.56 -34.46 -44.66
C ARG A 43 16.42 -33.33 -44.06
N ALA A 44 17.00 -33.73 -42.92
CA ALA A 44 18.37 -33.49 -42.44
C ALA A 44 18.75 -32.07 -42.00
N GLY A 45 19.11 -31.96 -40.71
CA GLY A 45 19.30 -30.69 -40.01
C GLY A 45 20.62 -29.95 -40.24
N ARG A 46 20.65 -28.74 -39.68
CA ARG A 46 21.83 -28.10 -39.08
C ARG A 46 21.42 -26.90 -38.22
N ASP A 47 22.00 -26.85 -37.03
CA ASP A 47 22.45 -25.69 -36.24
C ASP A 47 21.91 -24.26 -36.58
N PRO A 48 21.15 -23.60 -35.67
CA PRO A 48 20.56 -22.29 -35.90
C PRO A 48 21.24 -21.13 -35.10
N PHE A 49 22.50 -20.79 -35.37
CA PHE A 49 23.12 -19.56 -34.83
C PHE A 49 24.06 -18.83 -35.80
N ARG A 50 23.52 -17.82 -36.53
CA ARG A 50 24.13 -16.47 -36.68
C ARG A 50 23.21 -15.49 -37.43
N PRO A 51 23.24 -14.18 -37.11
CA PRO A 51 22.39 -13.17 -37.72
C PRO A 51 23.04 -12.52 -38.97
N ALA A 52 22.20 -12.04 -39.88
CA ALA A 52 22.59 -11.12 -40.95
C ALA A 52 21.64 -9.92 -40.95
N LEU A 53 22.20 -8.71 -40.85
CA LEU A 53 21.45 -7.45 -40.82
C LEU A 53 22.17 -6.50 -41.78
N GLN A 54 21.55 -6.22 -42.94
CA GLN A 54 22.19 -5.49 -44.03
C GLN A 54 21.49 -4.15 -44.28
N VAL A 55 22.21 -3.08 -43.91
CA VAL A 55 22.35 -1.78 -44.59
C VAL A 55 21.16 -1.27 -45.44
N LEU A 56 20.67 -0.09 -45.08
CA LEU A 56 20.29 0.93 -46.06
C LEU A 56 21.11 2.21 -45.85
N SER A 57 21.46 2.86 -46.96
CA SER A 57 22.52 3.87 -47.04
C SER A 57 22.02 5.28 -47.32
N GLY A 58 22.67 6.27 -46.72
CA GLY A 58 22.57 7.68 -47.11
C GLY A 58 23.17 8.59 -46.02
N GLY A 59 24.22 9.38 -46.23
CA GLY A 59 25.06 9.56 -47.41
C GLY A 59 25.31 11.05 -47.71
N ARG A 60 26.33 11.65 -47.10
CA ARG A 60 27.02 12.86 -47.60
C ARG A 60 28.37 13.11 -46.89
N SER A 61 29.43 12.93 -47.69
CA SER A 61 30.71 13.67 -47.77
C SER A 61 30.93 14.93 -46.90
N ALA A 62 32.16 15.36 -46.57
CA ALA A 62 33.51 14.74 -46.61
C ALA A 62 34.56 15.75 -46.08
N GLN A 63 35.60 15.30 -45.37
CA GLN A 63 37.03 15.50 -45.71
C GLN A 63 37.98 15.00 -44.58
N PRO A 64 39.21 14.56 -44.89
CA PRO A 64 40.06 13.83 -43.93
C PRO A 64 41.22 14.66 -43.35
N ARG A 65 41.75 14.23 -42.19
CA ARG A 65 43.13 14.52 -41.77
C ARG A 65 43.84 13.28 -41.24
N SER A 66 44.92 12.94 -41.96
CA SER A 66 46.11 12.13 -41.62
C SER A 66 46.17 11.38 -40.28
N ALA A 67 46.49 10.09 -40.38
CA ALA A 67 46.97 9.26 -39.27
C ALA A 67 48.39 9.65 -38.80
N GLN A 68 48.73 9.24 -37.58
CA GLN A 68 50.10 8.91 -37.19
C GLN A 68 50.11 7.60 -36.42
N ASP A 69 51.05 6.72 -36.78
CA ASP A 69 51.29 5.43 -36.14
C ASP A 69 51.68 5.56 -34.66
N ARG A 70 51.40 4.50 -33.89
CA ARG A 70 52.48 3.73 -33.27
C ARG A 70 52.08 2.30 -32.91
N SER A 71 53.07 1.43 -33.06
CA SER A 71 52.99 -0.03 -33.08
C SER A 71 52.79 -0.68 -31.71
N ALA A 72 52.27 -1.91 -31.77
CA ALA A 72 52.14 -2.83 -30.64
C ALA A 72 53.48 -3.22 -29.99
N GLN A 73 53.40 -3.73 -28.75
CA GLN A 73 54.18 -4.91 -28.35
C GLN A 73 53.48 -5.67 -27.21
N ALA A 74 53.24 -6.96 -27.43
CA ALA A 74 52.82 -7.89 -26.39
C ALA A 74 54.05 -8.49 -25.68
N ARG A 75 53.95 -8.76 -24.37
CA ARG A 75 54.82 -9.73 -23.68
C ARG A 75 54.04 -10.58 -22.68
N SER A 76 54.58 -11.78 -22.47
CA SER A 76 53.93 -12.96 -21.91
C SER A 76 54.05 -13.09 -20.38
N ALA A 77 53.28 -14.03 -19.83
CA ALA A 77 53.24 -14.39 -18.42
C ALA A 77 54.59 -14.88 -17.85
N GLN A 78 54.73 -14.77 -16.52
CA GLN A 78 55.61 -15.65 -15.74
C GLN A 78 54.99 -16.01 -14.38
N THR A 79 54.85 -17.32 -14.16
CA THR A 79 54.45 -17.94 -12.90
C THR A 79 55.64 -17.98 -11.94
N ARG A 80 55.42 -17.72 -10.64
CA ARG A 80 56.29 -18.24 -9.55
C ARG A 80 55.47 -18.61 -8.33
N SER A 81 55.84 -19.71 -7.71
CA SER A 81 55.20 -20.35 -6.57
C SER A 81 56.05 -20.26 -5.30
N ALA A 82 55.37 -20.16 -4.15
CA ALA A 82 55.72 -20.62 -2.79
C ALA A 82 57.17 -20.50 -2.27
N GLN A 83 57.31 -19.94 -1.05
CA GLN A 83 57.94 -20.66 0.07
C GLN A 83 57.63 -20.05 1.44
N ASP A 84 57.74 -20.89 2.47
CA ASP A 84 57.35 -20.66 3.86
C ASP A 84 58.15 -19.60 4.62
N ARG A 85 57.56 -19.11 5.72
CA ARG A 85 58.26 -19.00 7.02
C ARG A 85 57.28 -19.00 8.19
N SER A 86 57.60 -19.81 9.20
CA SER A 86 56.79 -20.06 10.40
C SER A 86 57.23 -19.23 11.61
N ALA A 87 56.24 -18.89 12.44
CA ALA A 87 56.27 -18.69 13.89
C ALA A 87 57.44 -17.93 14.57
N GLN A 88 57.10 -16.92 15.36
CA GLN A 88 57.50 -16.91 16.78
C GLN A 88 56.53 -16.12 17.68
N THR A 89 56.29 -16.66 18.86
CA THR A 89 55.45 -16.12 19.94
C THR A 89 56.19 -15.07 20.77
N ARG A 90 55.43 -14.19 21.44
CA ARG A 90 55.84 -13.60 22.73
C ARG A 90 54.62 -13.09 23.51
N SER A 91 54.44 -13.64 24.70
CA SER A 91 53.52 -13.18 25.73
C SER A 91 54.21 -12.17 26.64
N ALA A 92 53.46 -11.23 27.24
CA ALA A 92 53.85 -10.53 28.45
C ALA A 92 52.61 -10.10 29.23
N GLU A 93 52.58 -10.41 30.53
CA GLU A 93 51.44 -10.17 31.41
C GLU A 93 51.54 -8.82 32.15
N GLY A 94 50.39 -8.35 32.62
CA GLY A 94 50.27 -7.84 33.99
C GLY A 94 50.67 -6.39 34.29
N ARG A 95 49.66 -5.58 34.61
CA ARG A 95 49.63 -4.74 35.83
C ARG A 95 48.20 -4.34 36.18
N SER A 96 47.84 -4.54 37.44
CA SER A 96 46.56 -4.21 38.06
C SER A 96 46.75 -3.18 39.18
N ALA A 97 45.69 -2.40 39.48
CA ALA A 97 45.41 -1.56 40.66
C ALA A 97 44.54 -0.36 40.24
N GLN A 98 43.55 0.13 41.00
CA GLN A 98 42.90 -0.39 42.21
C GLN A 98 41.53 0.31 42.42
N ASP A 99 40.76 -0.21 43.37
CA ASP A 99 39.41 0.20 43.78
C ASP A 99 39.14 1.70 43.95
N ARG A 100 37.88 2.08 43.66
CA ARG A 100 37.00 2.73 44.66
C ARG A 100 35.57 2.22 44.56
N SER A 101 35.01 1.84 45.71
CA SER A 101 33.62 1.44 45.93
C SER A 101 32.99 2.32 47.02
N ALA A 102 31.73 2.03 47.38
CA ALA A 102 30.84 2.80 48.27
C ALA A 102 30.20 4.07 47.64
N GLU A 103 28.93 4.41 47.87
CA GLU A 103 27.85 3.72 48.60
C GLU A 103 26.47 4.21 48.09
N GLY A 104 25.41 3.44 48.32
CA GLY A 104 24.09 3.75 47.76
C GLY A 104 23.26 4.76 48.56
N ARG A 105 22.29 5.42 47.90
CA ARG A 105 21.08 5.91 48.57
C ARG A 105 19.87 5.93 47.64
N SER A 106 18.75 5.51 48.21
CA SER A 106 17.41 5.46 47.61
C SER A 106 16.84 6.85 47.28
N GLY A 107 16.10 6.97 46.17
CA GLY A 107 15.30 8.15 45.85
C GLY A 107 14.13 7.83 44.94
N GLN A 108 12.91 7.87 45.48
CA GLN A 108 11.68 7.68 44.70
C GLN A 108 11.38 8.92 43.83
N GLY A 109 10.99 8.66 42.57
CA GLY A 109 9.96 9.41 41.85
C GLY A 109 10.18 10.90 41.53
N ARG A 110 10.06 11.24 40.23
CA ARG A 110 8.85 11.91 39.71
C ARG A 110 8.88 12.05 38.19
N SER A 111 7.80 11.64 37.55
CA SER A 111 7.40 12.14 36.24
C SER A 111 6.91 13.58 36.36
N ALA A 112 7.16 14.40 35.33
CA ALA A 112 6.63 15.75 35.22
C ALA A 112 5.92 15.92 33.88
N GLN A 113 4.60 15.70 33.87
CA GLN A 113 3.73 16.18 32.79
C GLN A 113 3.56 17.70 32.92
N ALA A 114 3.53 18.40 31.78
CA ALA A 114 3.06 19.77 31.73
C ALA A 114 1.53 19.81 31.99
N ARG A 115 1.12 20.67 32.92
CA ARG A 115 -0.28 21.13 33.13
C ARG A 115 -0.64 22.12 31.99
N SER A 116 -1.85 22.64 31.76
CA SER A 116 -3.11 22.83 32.51
C SER A 116 -4.17 23.31 31.47
N ALA A 117 -5.48 23.51 31.70
CA ALA A 117 -6.35 23.38 32.87
C ALA A 117 -7.85 23.47 32.48
N GLN A 118 -8.69 22.73 33.21
CA GLN A 118 -9.99 23.14 33.82
C GLN A 118 -11.20 23.49 32.93
N GLY A 119 -12.46 23.25 33.36
CA GLY A 119 -12.96 22.70 34.63
C GLY A 119 -14.27 21.88 34.44
N ARG A 120 -14.58 20.94 35.35
CA ARG A 120 -15.54 21.07 36.48
C ARG A 120 -17.04 20.97 36.05
N ALA A 121 -17.91 20.19 36.69
CA ALA A 121 -17.73 19.23 37.80
C ALA A 121 -18.95 18.27 37.95
N ASP A 122 -18.75 17.20 38.75
CA ASP A 122 -19.70 16.45 39.61
C ASP A 122 -20.95 15.74 38.99
N GLN A 123 -21.06 14.40 39.10
CA GLN A 123 -21.72 13.60 40.18
C GLN A 123 -23.25 13.87 40.28
N ASP A 124 -24.16 12.88 40.39
CA ASP A 124 -24.07 11.66 41.21
C ASP A 124 -25.13 10.55 40.86
N ARG A 125 -24.90 9.32 41.35
CA ARG A 125 -25.82 8.19 41.70
C ARG A 125 -27.10 7.76 40.91
N ARG A 126 -27.10 6.44 40.63
CA ARG A 126 -28.16 5.39 40.88
C ARG A 126 -29.45 5.26 40.02
N ALA A 127 -29.73 3.98 39.69
CA ALA A 127 -31.02 3.33 39.34
C ALA A 127 -31.75 3.79 38.05
N GLY A 128 -32.53 2.96 37.34
CA GLY A 128 -32.75 1.51 37.43
C GLY A 128 -34.19 1.09 37.07
N ARG A 129 -34.39 0.36 35.95
CA ARG A 129 -35.70 -0.12 35.39
C ARG A 129 -36.67 1.03 34.96
N THR A 130 -37.62 0.90 34.04
CA THR A 130 -38.20 -0.24 33.28
C THR A 130 -38.75 0.25 31.91
N GLY A 131 -39.15 -0.68 31.02
CA GLY A 131 -39.47 -0.47 29.60
C GLY A 131 -40.69 0.40 29.21
N GLY A 132 -40.90 0.49 27.88
CA GLY A 132 -42.01 1.19 27.21
C GLY A 132 -41.73 1.37 25.71
N GLU A 133 -42.62 0.85 24.85
CA GLU A 133 -42.47 0.81 23.38
C GLU A 133 -42.95 2.09 22.63
N PRO A 134 -42.68 2.22 21.30
CA PRO A 134 -43.05 3.39 20.45
C PRO A 134 -44.54 3.29 19.96
N PRO A 135 -45.10 4.06 18.97
CA PRO A 135 -44.49 4.95 17.97
C PRO A 135 -45.29 6.23 17.51
N ALA A 136 -44.81 6.85 16.42
CA ALA A 136 -45.57 7.46 15.30
C ALA A 136 -45.92 8.99 15.21
N ARG A 137 -45.41 9.58 14.11
CA ARG A 137 -46.06 10.44 13.07
C ARG A 137 -46.79 11.77 13.39
N ARG A 138 -46.32 12.80 12.65
CA ARG A 138 -47.03 13.79 11.79
C ARG A 138 -47.55 15.15 12.34
N SER A 139 -46.88 16.20 11.82
CA SER A 139 -47.40 17.38 11.08
C SER A 139 -48.05 18.61 11.77
N ALA A 140 -47.52 19.78 11.32
CA ALA A 140 -48.14 21.10 11.12
C ALA A 140 -48.39 22.04 12.31
N GLY A 141 -48.11 23.35 12.12
CA GLY A 141 -48.60 24.44 12.98
C GLY A 141 -47.60 25.56 13.34
N THR A 142 -47.43 26.56 12.47
CA THR A 142 -46.98 27.93 12.82
C THR A 142 -48.15 28.77 13.37
N PRO A 143 -47.99 30.04 13.83
CA PRO A 143 -46.82 30.73 14.38
C PRO A 143 -47.12 31.51 15.71
N GLY A 144 -46.10 32.08 16.36
CA GLY A 144 -46.29 33.09 17.41
C GLY A 144 -45.00 33.83 17.77
N ARG A 145 -44.99 35.16 17.69
CA ARG A 145 -43.78 36.00 17.94
C ARG A 145 -44.13 37.37 18.51
N SER A 146 -43.78 37.62 19.78
CA SER A 146 -43.68 38.94 20.42
C SER A 146 -43.14 38.80 21.87
N ALA A 147 -42.74 39.84 22.62
CA ALA A 147 -41.94 41.06 22.34
C ALA A 147 -41.74 41.86 23.66
N GLY A 148 -40.76 42.78 23.70
CA GLY A 148 -40.65 43.85 24.73
C GLY A 148 -39.77 43.51 25.95
N SER A 149 -39.34 44.48 26.79
CA SER A 149 -39.43 45.96 26.79
C SER A 149 -38.28 46.52 27.69
N ALA A 150 -38.01 47.82 27.94
CA ALA A 150 -38.65 49.12 27.67
C ALA A 150 -37.52 50.17 27.38
N GLY A 151 -37.61 51.51 27.50
CA GLY A 151 -38.67 52.48 27.88
C GLY A 151 -38.32 53.87 27.30
N ARG A 152 -39.27 54.78 27.00
CA ARG A 152 -40.11 55.66 27.88
C ARG A 152 -39.33 56.83 28.53
N ALA A 153 -39.88 58.04 28.68
CA ALA A 153 -41.26 58.57 28.47
C ALA A 153 -41.20 60.03 27.87
N SER A 154 -42.16 60.98 27.93
CA SER A 154 -43.51 61.12 28.54
C SER A 154 -44.27 62.35 27.98
N THR A 155 -45.61 62.27 27.84
CA THR A 155 -46.67 63.32 28.09
C THR A 155 -46.68 64.69 27.35
N ALA A 156 -47.82 65.32 26.97
CA ALA A 156 -49.24 64.93 27.03
C ALA A 156 -50.17 65.81 26.13
N THR A 157 -51.32 65.24 25.70
CA THR A 157 -52.68 65.80 25.43
C THR A 157 -52.91 67.17 24.73
N GLY A 158 -53.88 67.36 23.82
CA GLY A 158 -54.85 66.42 23.22
C GLY A 158 -56.06 67.09 22.51
N ARG A 159 -56.93 66.25 21.89
CA ARG A 159 -58.27 66.50 21.25
C ARG A 159 -58.34 67.23 19.88
N GLY A 160 -59.11 66.64 18.96
CA GLY A 160 -59.59 67.23 17.70
C GLY A 160 -59.87 66.16 16.63
N ALA A 161 -61.11 66.02 16.16
CA ALA A 161 -61.55 64.94 15.25
C ALA A 161 -61.71 65.40 13.78
N GLY A 162 -61.85 64.47 12.83
CA GLY A 162 -62.37 64.79 11.48
C GLY A 162 -61.82 63.94 10.33
N ALA A 163 -62.58 62.95 9.89
CA ALA A 163 -62.33 62.14 8.69
C ALA A 163 -63.43 62.44 7.62
N PRO A 164 -63.49 61.82 6.41
CA PRO A 164 -62.44 61.18 5.60
C PRO A 164 -62.62 61.39 4.04
N ARG A 165 -61.75 60.73 3.24
CA ARG A 165 -62.01 60.04 1.94
C ARG A 165 -62.82 60.73 0.81
N ARG A 166 -62.22 60.89 -0.39
CA ARG A 166 -62.58 60.16 -1.64
C ARG A 166 -61.85 60.69 -2.91
N THR A 167 -61.61 59.78 -3.86
CA THR A 167 -61.37 59.98 -5.32
C THR A 167 -62.73 60.04 -6.06
N PRO A 168 -62.87 60.18 -7.42
CA PRO A 168 -61.87 60.21 -8.52
C PRO A 168 -62.16 61.21 -9.70
N THR A 169 -61.31 61.15 -10.76
CA THR A 169 -61.60 61.31 -12.22
C THR A 169 -62.19 62.59 -12.87
N GLY A 170 -61.64 62.93 -14.04
CA GLY A 170 -62.24 63.78 -15.09
C GLY A 170 -61.93 65.29 -14.97
N GLY A 171 -61.83 66.08 -16.05
CA GLY A 171 -61.84 65.76 -17.48
C GLY A 171 -61.91 67.01 -18.37
N ARG A 172 -60.89 67.19 -19.24
CA ARG A 172 -60.92 67.79 -20.59
C ARG A 172 -61.65 69.16 -20.85
N ALA A 173 -60.81 70.17 -21.13
CA ALA A 173 -60.93 71.20 -22.18
C ALA A 173 -62.09 72.22 -22.24
N ALA A 174 -61.72 73.50 -22.42
CA ALA A 174 -62.47 74.50 -23.19
C ALA A 174 -61.51 75.43 -23.94
N ARG A 175 -61.96 76.00 -25.08
CA ARG A 175 -61.16 76.77 -26.05
C ARG A 175 -61.22 78.29 -25.84
N ALA A 176 -60.29 78.95 -26.51
CA ALA A 176 -60.15 80.40 -26.69
C ALA A 176 -61.43 81.18 -27.07
N GLY A 177 -61.42 82.48 -26.73
CA GLY A 177 -62.29 83.53 -27.27
C GLY A 177 -61.54 84.88 -27.24
N ALA A 178 -61.70 85.71 -28.28
CA ALA A 178 -60.92 86.95 -28.50
C ALA A 178 -61.79 88.22 -28.38
N THR A 179 -61.20 89.40 -28.67
CA THR A 179 -61.80 90.78 -28.60
C THR A 179 -62.04 91.29 -27.16
N GLY A 180 -62.05 92.57 -26.75
CA GLY A 180 -61.76 93.89 -27.34
C GLY A 180 -62.17 95.01 -26.32
N GLN A 181 -61.70 96.27 -26.29
CA GLN A 181 -60.71 96.99 -27.12
C GLN A 181 -59.86 98.05 -26.32
N ARG A 182 -60.21 99.36 -26.37
CA ARG A 182 -59.56 100.58 -25.80
C ARG A 182 -60.62 101.42 -25.03
N PRO A 183 -60.33 102.29 -24.03
CA PRO A 183 -59.67 103.61 -24.26
C PRO A 183 -58.82 104.13 -23.01
N PRO A 184 -58.65 105.44 -22.64
CA PRO A 184 -57.28 105.98 -22.41
C PRO A 184 -56.96 106.66 -21.03
N VAL A 185 -55.65 106.85 -20.77
CA VAL A 185 -54.97 107.91 -19.97
C VAL A 185 -55.20 108.06 -18.42
N ARG A 186 -54.10 107.78 -17.67
CA ARG A 186 -53.48 108.43 -16.45
C ARG A 186 -54.32 109.21 -15.40
N PRO A 187 -53.79 109.43 -14.16
CA PRO A 187 -52.93 108.58 -13.32
C PRO A 187 -53.29 108.60 -11.80
N LYS A 188 -52.72 107.68 -11.00
CA LYS A 188 -52.26 107.97 -9.62
C LYS A 188 -51.36 106.84 -9.07
N ILE A 189 -50.31 107.21 -8.34
CA ILE A 189 -49.35 106.31 -7.70
C ILE A 189 -49.60 106.34 -6.19
N ASN A 190 -49.56 105.19 -5.51
CA ASN A 190 -49.07 105.14 -4.13
C ASN A 190 -48.50 103.78 -3.70
N ARG A 191 -47.17 103.77 -3.53
CA ARG A 191 -46.33 103.05 -2.55
C ARG A 191 -46.56 101.55 -2.29
N GLY A 192 -45.57 100.74 -2.68
CA GLY A 192 -45.42 99.35 -2.24
C GLY A 192 -44.46 99.15 -1.05
N LEU A 193 -44.47 97.93 -0.50
CA LEU A 193 -43.52 97.42 0.50
C LEU A 193 -42.27 96.82 -0.18
N ALA A 194 -41.12 96.90 0.49
CA ALA A 194 -39.82 96.58 -0.10
C ALA A 194 -39.45 95.07 -0.04
N PRO A 195 -38.72 94.53 -1.04
CA PRO A 195 -38.24 93.15 -1.05
C PRO A 195 -36.97 92.94 -0.18
N PRO A 196 -36.67 91.70 0.25
CA PRO A 196 -35.50 91.39 1.08
C PRO A 196 -34.17 91.57 0.34
N ARG A 197 -33.14 92.04 1.06
CA ARG A 197 -31.81 92.34 0.51
C ARG A 197 -31.02 91.07 0.16
N PRO A 198 -30.52 90.89 -1.08
CA PRO A 198 -29.65 89.77 -1.42
C PRO A 198 -28.25 89.93 -0.81
N GLY A 199 -27.73 88.85 -0.20
CA GLY A 199 -26.40 88.83 0.42
C GLY A 199 -25.25 88.94 -0.61
N ARG A 200 -24.19 89.68 -0.26
CA ARG A 200 -23.06 90.05 -1.14
C ARG A 200 -22.47 88.83 -1.91
N PRO A 201 -22.64 88.73 -3.25
CA PRO A 201 -22.27 87.52 -4.00
C PRO A 201 -20.76 87.26 -3.99
N GLN A 202 -19.93 88.31 -4.03
CA GLN A 202 -18.47 88.17 -3.95
C GLN A 202 -17.99 87.50 -2.65
N ARG A 203 -18.71 87.67 -1.52
CA ARG A 203 -18.36 87.02 -0.25
C ARG A 203 -18.67 85.51 -0.30
N ARG A 204 -19.79 85.12 -0.93
CA ARG A 204 -20.14 83.72 -1.16
C ARG A 204 -19.14 83.03 -2.09
N LEU A 205 -18.75 83.71 -3.18
CA LEU A 205 -17.74 83.19 -4.11
C LEU A 205 -16.39 82.97 -3.40
N ARG A 206 -15.87 83.98 -2.67
CA ARG A 206 -14.62 83.85 -1.91
C ARG A 206 -14.67 82.72 -0.88
N ILE A 207 -15.76 82.57 -0.14
CA ILE A 207 -15.94 81.46 0.82
C ILE A 207 -15.92 80.11 0.08
N ALA A 208 -16.63 79.98 -1.04
CA ALA A 208 -16.62 78.75 -1.86
C ALA A 208 -15.21 78.44 -2.42
N THR A 209 -14.48 79.46 -2.91
CA THR A 209 -13.09 79.31 -3.38
C THR A 209 -12.15 78.88 -2.25
N VAL A 210 -12.27 79.45 -1.05
CA VAL A 210 -11.47 79.05 0.12
C VAL A 210 -11.79 77.62 0.55
N ILE A 211 -13.06 77.22 0.57
CA ILE A 211 -13.47 75.83 0.87
C ILE A 211 -12.92 74.86 -0.19
N ALA A 212 -12.99 75.23 -1.48
CA ALA A 212 -12.43 74.41 -2.57
C ALA A 212 -10.91 74.28 -2.46
N LEU A 213 -10.18 75.38 -2.20
CA LEU A 213 -8.74 75.37 -1.97
C LEU A 213 -8.35 74.54 -0.75
N ALA A 214 -9.10 74.64 0.35
CA ALA A 214 -8.88 73.81 1.53
C ALA A 214 -9.09 72.32 1.22
N LEU A 215 -10.14 71.97 0.47
CA LEU A 215 -10.39 70.59 0.02
C LEU A 215 -9.25 70.06 -0.87
N PHE A 216 -8.81 70.85 -1.86
CA PHE A 216 -7.65 70.50 -2.69
C PHE A 216 -6.36 70.36 -1.87
N THR A 217 -6.15 71.19 -0.85
CA THR A 217 -5.00 71.09 0.05
C THR A 217 -5.03 69.82 0.89
N VAL A 218 -6.21 69.42 1.39
CA VAL A 218 -6.40 68.14 2.10
C VAL A 218 -6.16 66.94 1.18
N ILE A 219 -6.65 67.00 -0.07
CA ILE A 219 -6.42 65.94 -1.07
C ILE A 219 -4.94 65.85 -1.45
N ALA A 220 -4.27 66.99 -1.70
CA ALA A 220 -2.85 67.05 -2.00
C ALA A 220 -1.98 66.55 -0.84
N GLY A 221 -2.30 66.97 0.40
CA GLY A 221 -1.66 66.44 1.61
C GLY A 221 -1.85 64.93 1.75
N ARG A 222 -3.06 64.41 1.53
CA ARG A 222 -3.30 62.97 1.54
C ARG A 222 -2.57 62.24 0.42
N LEU A 223 -2.43 62.83 -0.76
CA LEU A 223 -1.65 62.28 -1.87
C LEU A 223 -0.15 62.19 -1.52
N VAL A 224 0.42 63.22 -0.89
CA VAL A 224 1.81 63.22 -0.41
C VAL A 224 2.01 62.13 0.65
N VAL A 225 1.10 61.98 1.62
CA VAL A 225 1.13 60.87 2.58
C VAL A 225 1.09 59.51 1.86
N LEU A 226 0.15 59.32 0.92
CA LEU A 226 0.04 58.08 0.15
C LEU A 226 1.28 57.77 -0.71
N GLN A 227 1.97 58.78 -1.25
CA GLN A 227 3.13 58.62 -2.14
C GLN A 227 4.48 58.55 -1.39
N PHE A 228 4.61 59.13 -0.20
CA PHE A 228 5.89 59.22 0.51
C PHE A 228 5.93 58.43 1.84
N THR A 229 4.82 58.31 2.58
CA THR A 229 4.79 57.50 3.83
C THR A 229 4.22 56.11 3.60
N ASP A 230 3.09 56.02 2.89
CA ASP A 230 2.36 54.75 2.78
C ASP A 230 2.79 53.94 1.54
N ALA A 231 3.52 54.55 0.59
CA ALA A 231 3.92 53.92 -0.66
C ALA A 231 4.69 52.59 -0.51
N PRO A 232 5.63 52.41 0.44
CA PRO A 232 6.28 51.11 0.66
C PRO A 232 5.27 50.02 1.07
N ALA A 233 4.27 50.36 1.88
CA ALA A 233 3.24 49.42 2.33
C ALA A 233 2.27 49.06 1.19
N TYR A 234 1.85 50.04 0.38
CA TYR A 234 1.03 49.77 -0.81
C TYR A 234 1.80 49.00 -1.89
N ALA A 235 3.09 49.30 -2.10
CA ALA A 235 3.95 48.54 -3.01
C ALA A 235 4.13 47.08 -2.54
N ALA A 236 4.39 46.86 -1.25
CA ALA A 236 4.51 45.51 -0.67
C ALA A 236 3.20 44.70 -0.76
N ASN A 237 2.04 45.35 -0.52
CA ASN A 237 0.74 44.70 -0.68
C ASN A 237 0.44 44.39 -2.16
N GLY A 238 0.78 45.30 -3.08
CA GLY A 238 0.68 45.04 -4.52
C GLY A 238 1.60 43.91 -4.98
N LEU A 239 2.81 43.81 -4.42
CA LEU A 239 3.75 42.71 -4.71
C LEU A 239 3.19 41.36 -4.24
N LYS A 240 2.62 41.28 -3.03
CA LYS A 240 1.93 40.07 -2.53
C LYS A 240 0.75 39.62 -3.41
N GLN A 241 0.13 40.53 -4.15
CA GLN A 241 -0.95 40.22 -5.10
C GLN A 241 -0.47 39.91 -6.52
N ARG A 242 0.83 40.06 -6.81
CA ARG A 242 1.45 39.66 -8.08
C ARG A 242 2.29 38.41 -7.94
N ILE A 243 2.94 38.18 -6.79
CA ILE A 243 3.69 36.95 -6.53
C ILE A 243 2.73 35.75 -6.56
N LYS A 244 3.00 34.82 -7.48
CA LYS A 244 2.49 33.46 -7.45
C LYS A 244 3.63 32.49 -7.14
N SER A 245 3.30 31.48 -6.35
CA SER A 245 4.15 30.31 -6.12
C SER A 245 3.50 29.10 -6.78
N GLU A 246 4.30 28.32 -7.49
CA GLU A 246 3.94 27.06 -8.11
C GLU A 246 4.88 25.97 -7.58
N VAL A 247 4.31 24.93 -6.99
CA VAL A 247 5.08 23.76 -6.53
C VAL A 247 5.55 22.98 -7.76
N ILE A 248 6.83 22.61 -7.78
CA ILE A 248 7.39 21.69 -8.77
C ILE A 248 7.48 20.31 -8.08
N PRO A 249 6.64 19.33 -8.44
CA PRO A 249 6.70 18.00 -7.83
C PRO A 249 8.09 17.37 -7.92
N ALA A 250 8.50 16.71 -6.86
CA ALA A 250 9.71 15.90 -6.85
C ALA A 250 9.45 14.48 -7.38
N PRO A 251 10.29 13.98 -8.32
CA PRO A 251 10.25 12.60 -8.76
C PRO A 251 10.31 11.64 -7.59
N ARG A 252 9.21 10.92 -7.36
CA ARG A 252 9.16 9.87 -6.34
C ARG A 252 10.14 8.75 -6.72
N GLY A 253 11.02 8.36 -5.79
CA GLY A 253 12.07 7.38 -6.02
C GLY A 253 11.54 6.03 -6.51
N ASP A 254 12.36 5.29 -7.25
CA ASP A 254 11.98 4.00 -7.82
C ASP A 254 11.98 2.89 -6.76
N ILE A 255 11.26 1.82 -7.02
CA ILE A 255 11.40 0.54 -6.33
C ILE A 255 12.00 -0.43 -7.34
N LEU A 256 13.20 -0.93 -7.03
CA LEU A 256 14.02 -1.75 -7.91
C LEU A 256 14.12 -3.19 -7.38
N ASP A 257 14.20 -4.17 -8.28
CA ASP A 257 14.57 -5.54 -7.93
C ASP A 257 16.06 -5.64 -7.52
N ARG A 258 16.48 -6.84 -7.08
CA ARG A 258 17.85 -7.09 -6.62
C ARG A 258 18.95 -6.89 -7.67
N ASP A 259 18.58 -6.81 -8.95
CA ASP A 259 19.44 -6.63 -10.12
C ASP A 259 19.30 -5.19 -10.70
N GLY A 260 18.65 -4.27 -9.96
CA GLY A 260 18.50 -2.86 -10.29
C GLY A 260 17.44 -2.55 -11.36
N LYS A 261 16.45 -3.42 -11.56
CA LYS A 261 15.37 -3.24 -12.55
C LYS A 261 14.10 -2.70 -11.91
N GLN A 262 13.49 -1.70 -12.54
CA GLN A 262 12.27 -1.06 -12.05
C GLN A 262 11.12 -2.05 -11.89
N LEU A 263 10.55 -2.06 -10.68
CA LEU A 263 9.30 -2.72 -10.32
C LEU A 263 8.17 -1.70 -10.19
N ALA A 264 8.47 -0.54 -9.59
CA ALA A 264 7.65 0.67 -9.65
C ALA A 264 8.55 1.89 -9.86
N HIS A 265 8.10 2.85 -10.67
CA HIS A 265 8.85 4.06 -11.00
C HIS A 265 7.90 5.23 -11.26
N SER A 266 8.40 6.46 -11.27
CA SER A 266 7.59 7.64 -11.57
C SER A 266 7.95 8.26 -12.90
N VAL A 267 6.93 8.62 -13.68
CA VAL A 267 7.04 9.30 -14.96
C VAL A 267 6.44 10.70 -14.89
N GLU A 268 6.98 11.63 -15.69
CA GLU A 268 6.38 12.95 -15.85
C GLU A 268 5.01 12.83 -16.53
N ALA A 269 4.00 13.48 -15.97
CA ALA A 269 2.64 13.44 -16.45
C ALA A 269 2.01 14.84 -16.46
N ARG A 270 0.72 14.91 -16.77
CA ARG A 270 -0.08 16.14 -16.67
C ARG A 270 -1.31 15.90 -15.81
N TYR A 271 -1.75 16.95 -15.11
CA TYR A 271 -3.08 17.01 -14.53
C TYR A 271 -3.88 18.09 -15.25
N ILE A 272 -5.17 17.83 -15.37
CA ILE A 272 -6.10 18.70 -16.07
C ILE A 272 -7.16 19.09 -15.06
N TYR A 273 -7.32 20.40 -14.84
CA TYR A 273 -8.29 20.95 -13.90
C TYR A 273 -9.14 22.02 -14.56
N ALA A 274 -10.33 22.23 -14.00
CA ALA A 274 -11.20 23.35 -14.32
C ALA A 274 -11.22 24.36 -13.18
N ASP A 275 -11.37 25.64 -13.52
CA ASP A 275 -12.02 26.64 -12.67
C ASP A 275 -13.45 26.84 -13.22
N PRO A 276 -14.47 26.20 -12.62
CA PRO A 276 -15.85 26.32 -13.05
C PRO A 276 -16.35 27.77 -13.14
N THR A 277 -15.80 28.71 -12.36
CA THR A 277 -16.19 30.12 -12.39
C THR A 277 -15.74 30.85 -13.66
N GLN A 278 -14.80 30.27 -14.41
CA GLN A 278 -14.27 30.80 -15.68
C GLN A 278 -14.86 30.11 -16.92
N VAL A 279 -15.59 29.00 -16.75
CA VAL A 279 -16.24 28.25 -17.85
C VAL A 279 -17.52 28.98 -18.28
N GLN A 280 -17.56 29.49 -19.51
CA GLN A 280 -18.70 30.25 -20.03
C GLN A 280 -19.83 29.36 -20.58
N ASP A 281 -19.46 28.27 -21.25
CA ASP A 281 -20.38 27.32 -21.89
C ASP A 281 -19.91 25.90 -21.55
N VAL A 282 -20.58 25.30 -20.56
CA VAL A 282 -20.27 23.96 -20.04
C VAL A 282 -20.42 22.90 -21.11
N GLU A 283 -21.48 22.97 -21.92
CA GLU A 283 -21.79 21.98 -22.96
C GLU A 283 -20.76 22.02 -24.07
N LYS A 284 -20.42 23.20 -24.58
CA LYS A 284 -19.37 23.39 -25.59
C LYS A 284 -17.99 22.98 -25.07
N THR A 285 -17.66 23.33 -23.82
CA THR A 285 -16.38 22.96 -23.19
C THR A 285 -16.28 21.44 -23.01
N ALA A 286 -17.33 20.78 -22.53
CA ALA A 286 -17.40 19.33 -22.41
C ALA A 286 -17.36 18.62 -23.78
N ASN A 287 -18.03 19.17 -24.81
CA ASN A 287 -17.96 18.66 -26.19
C ASN A 287 -16.55 18.76 -26.79
N ALA A 288 -15.78 19.81 -26.46
CA ALA A 288 -14.41 19.98 -26.94
C ALA A 288 -13.41 19.07 -26.20
N LEU A 289 -13.63 18.80 -24.92
CA LEU A 289 -12.78 17.92 -24.11
C LEU A 289 -13.04 16.43 -24.33
N ALA A 290 -14.29 16.03 -24.58
CA ALA A 290 -14.68 14.62 -24.67
C ALA A 290 -13.90 13.79 -25.72
N PRO A 291 -13.52 14.31 -26.91
CA PRO A 291 -12.69 13.57 -27.87
C PRO A 291 -11.25 13.31 -27.40
N VAL A 292 -10.75 14.08 -26.42
CA VAL A 292 -9.40 13.95 -25.88
C VAL A 292 -9.43 13.14 -24.58
N LEU A 293 -10.23 13.55 -23.60
CA LEU A 293 -10.35 12.87 -22.30
C LEU A 293 -11.11 11.53 -22.39
N GLY A 294 -11.94 11.34 -23.42
CA GLY A 294 -12.59 10.06 -23.69
C GLY A 294 -11.61 8.95 -24.10
N GLN A 295 -10.40 9.29 -24.56
CA GLN A 295 -9.36 8.31 -24.89
C GLN A 295 -8.83 7.59 -23.65
N ILE A 296 -8.86 8.26 -22.49
CA ILE A 296 -8.54 7.72 -21.16
C ILE A 296 -9.80 7.37 -20.36
N GLY A 297 -10.92 7.14 -21.04
CA GLY A 297 -12.16 6.63 -20.43
C GLY A 297 -13.01 7.66 -19.68
N ILE A 298 -12.72 8.96 -19.76
CA ILE A 298 -13.51 10.01 -19.08
C ILE A 298 -14.61 10.54 -20.02
N PRO A 299 -15.89 10.17 -19.81
CA PRO A 299 -16.96 10.57 -20.72
C PRO A 299 -17.43 12.00 -20.47
N LYS A 300 -18.05 12.61 -21.48
CA LYS A 300 -18.69 13.93 -21.39
C LYS A 300 -19.62 14.08 -20.17
N SER A 301 -20.34 13.03 -19.81
CA SER A 301 -21.26 12.98 -18.67
C SER A 301 -20.58 13.18 -17.32
N GLU A 302 -19.30 12.85 -17.18
CA GLU A 302 -18.51 13.10 -15.97
C GLU A 302 -17.92 14.51 -15.96
N LEU A 303 -17.64 15.08 -17.14
CA LEU A 303 -17.10 16.43 -17.28
C LEU A 303 -18.14 17.52 -16.98
N ILE A 304 -19.40 17.36 -17.38
CA ILE A 304 -20.45 18.39 -17.18
C ILE A 304 -20.59 18.79 -15.69
N PRO A 305 -20.73 17.88 -14.71
CA PRO A 305 -20.80 18.25 -13.29
C PRO A 305 -19.56 19.00 -12.81
N LYS A 306 -18.36 18.52 -13.18
CA LYS A 306 -17.07 19.11 -12.80
C LYS A 306 -16.86 20.51 -13.39
N LEU A 307 -17.37 20.76 -14.59
CA LEU A 307 -17.29 22.05 -15.29
C LEU A 307 -18.39 23.05 -14.86
N THR A 308 -19.46 22.58 -14.22
CA THR A 308 -20.60 23.43 -13.84
C THR A 308 -20.26 24.28 -12.60
N PRO A 309 -20.48 25.61 -12.62
CA PRO A 309 -20.27 26.48 -11.46
C PRO A 309 -21.04 26.00 -10.24
N HIS A 310 -20.33 25.61 -9.18
CA HIS A 310 -20.91 25.13 -7.94
C HIS A 310 -20.16 25.68 -6.71
N LYS A 311 -20.69 25.40 -5.52
CA LYS A 311 -20.13 25.84 -4.24
C LYS A 311 -19.71 24.65 -3.41
N ASN A 312 -18.62 24.80 -2.67
CA ASN A 312 -18.17 23.81 -1.69
C ASN A 312 -19.05 23.84 -0.43
N ASN A 313 -18.81 22.90 0.49
CA ASN A 313 -19.52 22.77 1.77
C ASN A 313 -19.46 24.03 2.67
N SER A 314 -18.54 24.97 2.40
CA SER A 314 -18.41 26.26 3.09
C SER A 314 -19.11 27.42 2.35
N GLY A 315 -19.89 27.13 1.31
CA GLY A 315 -20.65 28.12 0.52
C GLY A 315 -19.80 28.99 -0.41
N ARG A 316 -18.50 28.70 -0.56
CA ARG A 316 -17.59 29.41 -1.48
C ARG A 316 -17.63 28.78 -2.87
N PRO A 317 -17.53 29.57 -3.97
CA PRO A 317 -17.38 29.02 -5.32
C PRO A 317 -16.18 28.07 -5.39
N VAL A 318 -16.34 26.95 -6.11
CA VAL A 318 -15.22 26.07 -6.46
C VAL A 318 -14.47 26.70 -7.62
N MET A 319 -13.18 26.95 -7.43
CA MET A 319 -12.28 27.56 -8.42
C MET A 319 -11.18 26.59 -8.89
N PHE A 320 -11.28 25.33 -8.47
CA PHE A 320 -10.36 24.26 -8.82
C PHE A 320 -11.07 22.91 -8.67
N GLU A 321 -11.22 22.18 -9.76
CA GLU A 321 -11.82 20.84 -9.83
C GLU A 321 -10.98 19.97 -10.76
N TYR A 322 -10.53 18.78 -10.32
CA TYR A 322 -9.76 17.88 -11.17
C TYR A 322 -10.66 17.24 -12.24
N LEU A 323 -10.35 17.46 -13.52
CA LEU A 323 -10.94 16.71 -14.62
C LEU A 323 -10.25 15.35 -14.77
N ALA A 324 -8.91 15.37 -14.83
CA ALA A 324 -8.05 14.18 -14.95
C ALA A 324 -6.69 14.41 -14.24
N ARG A 325 -5.99 13.32 -13.89
CA ARG A 325 -4.66 13.33 -13.27
C ARG A 325 -3.78 12.24 -13.86
N GLY A 326 -2.46 12.40 -13.76
CA GLY A 326 -1.49 11.43 -14.28
C GLY A 326 -1.65 11.11 -15.78
N VAL A 327 -2.18 12.04 -16.59
CA VAL A 327 -2.38 11.82 -18.03
C VAL A 327 -1.06 12.02 -18.79
N ASP A 328 -0.93 11.37 -19.95
CA ASP A 328 0.25 11.51 -20.80
C ASP A 328 0.44 12.98 -21.25
N ILE A 329 1.69 13.35 -21.54
CA ILE A 329 2.06 14.74 -21.83
C ILE A 329 1.29 15.23 -23.07
N GLU A 330 1.17 14.38 -24.08
CA GLU A 330 0.45 14.62 -25.33
C GLU A 330 -1.03 14.95 -25.10
N ILE A 331 -1.67 14.30 -24.13
CA ILE A 331 -3.09 14.52 -23.77
C ILE A 331 -3.23 15.88 -23.06
N GLY A 332 -2.32 16.21 -22.14
CA GLY A 332 -2.30 17.51 -21.47
C GLY A 332 -2.04 18.67 -22.45
N ASP A 333 -1.09 18.48 -23.37
CA ASP A 333 -0.73 19.47 -24.39
C ASP A 333 -1.86 19.64 -25.41
N ALA A 334 -2.54 18.55 -25.81
CA ALA A 334 -3.74 18.61 -26.65
C ALA A 334 -4.87 19.41 -25.96
N VAL A 335 -5.13 19.19 -24.67
CA VAL A 335 -6.13 19.98 -23.92
C VAL A 335 -5.70 21.45 -23.77
N ALA A 336 -4.42 21.73 -23.55
CA ALA A 336 -3.91 23.10 -23.52
C ALA A 336 -4.10 23.81 -24.88
N ALA A 337 -3.88 23.10 -25.99
CA ALA A 337 -4.05 23.63 -27.34
C ALA A 337 -5.51 24.00 -27.68
N LEU A 338 -6.51 23.41 -27.01
CA LEU A 338 -7.91 23.79 -27.18
C LEU A 338 -8.23 25.21 -26.67
N ASN A 339 -7.36 25.82 -25.85
CA ASN A 339 -7.48 27.19 -25.33
C ASN A 339 -8.86 27.49 -24.68
N LEU A 340 -9.42 26.51 -23.97
CA LEU A 340 -10.75 26.62 -23.35
C LEU A 340 -10.70 27.48 -22.09
N GLY A 341 -11.59 28.48 -22.00
CA GLY A 341 -11.71 29.35 -20.84
C GLY A 341 -12.04 28.56 -19.57
N GLY A 342 -11.22 28.70 -18.54
CA GLY A 342 -11.38 27.98 -17.27
C GLY A 342 -10.90 26.52 -17.28
N VAL A 343 -10.19 26.04 -18.30
CA VAL A 343 -9.59 24.69 -18.31
C VAL A 343 -8.08 24.81 -18.48
N PHE A 344 -7.33 24.03 -17.71
CA PHE A 344 -5.88 24.15 -17.62
C PHE A 344 -5.20 22.79 -17.48
N ALA A 345 -4.11 22.57 -18.23
CA ALA A 345 -3.17 21.49 -18.00
C ALA A 345 -1.93 22.02 -17.23
N ARG A 346 -1.39 21.22 -16.31
CA ARG A 346 -0.18 21.49 -15.52
C ARG A 346 0.63 20.22 -15.33
N ARG A 347 1.91 20.34 -14.91
CA ARG A 347 2.75 19.19 -14.60
C ARG A 347 2.18 18.40 -13.42
N ASP A 348 2.07 17.09 -13.61
CA ASP A 348 1.80 16.09 -12.58
C ASP A 348 2.90 15.03 -12.64
N GLU A 349 2.82 14.02 -11.79
CA GLU A 349 3.59 12.78 -11.97
C GLU A 349 2.65 11.58 -11.85
N ARG A 350 2.95 10.51 -12.60
CA ARG A 350 2.24 9.23 -12.51
C ARG A 350 3.18 8.18 -11.95
N ARG A 351 2.67 7.36 -11.02
CA ARG A 351 3.34 6.13 -10.59
C ARG A 351 3.02 5.02 -11.57
N GLU A 352 4.04 4.41 -12.15
CA GLU A 352 3.91 3.29 -13.07
C GLU A 352 4.49 2.01 -12.46
N VAL A 353 3.74 0.92 -12.57
CA VAL A 353 4.09 -0.42 -12.10
C VAL A 353 4.08 -1.38 -13.29
N PRO A 354 5.18 -1.48 -14.08
CA PRO A 354 5.20 -2.28 -15.31
C PRO A 354 4.91 -3.77 -15.11
N GLY A 355 5.09 -4.26 -13.88
CA GLY A 355 4.80 -5.64 -13.50
C GLY A 355 3.34 -5.93 -13.15
N HIS A 356 2.46 -4.93 -13.08
CA HIS A 356 1.04 -5.06 -12.69
C HIS A 356 0.82 -5.79 -11.36
N ASP A 357 0.59 -7.11 -11.38
CA ASP A 357 0.39 -7.96 -10.20
C ASP A 357 1.69 -8.52 -9.59
N LEU A 358 2.84 -8.33 -10.26
CA LEU A 358 4.15 -8.80 -9.82
C LEU A 358 4.56 -8.13 -8.50
N ALA A 359 4.65 -8.92 -7.43
CA ALA A 359 4.94 -8.48 -6.06
C ALA A 359 3.98 -7.39 -5.53
N ALA A 360 2.76 -7.29 -6.03
CA ALA A 360 1.83 -6.20 -5.68
C ALA A 360 1.57 -6.04 -4.17
N SER A 361 1.44 -7.14 -3.40
CA SER A 361 1.28 -7.07 -1.93
C SER A 361 2.53 -6.63 -1.18
N VAL A 362 3.71 -6.78 -1.79
CA VAL A 362 5.01 -6.37 -1.23
C VAL A 362 5.29 -4.92 -1.59
N ILE A 363 5.27 -4.58 -2.88
CA ILE A 363 5.53 -3.22 -3.39
C ILE A 363 4.44 -2.27 -2.86
N GLY A 364 3.18 -2.65 -3.02
CA GLY A 364 2.03 -1.80 -2.83
C GLY A 364 1.83 -0.81 -3.98
N PHE A 365 1.03 0.22 -3.72
CA PHE A 365 0.68 1.24 -4.69
C PHE A 365 0.56 2.62 -4.02
N THR A 366 0.53 3.67 -4.83
CA THR A 366 0.28 5.06 -4.38
C THR A 366 -1.14 5.50 -4.70
N GLY A 367 -1.73 6.35 -3.86
CA GLY A 367 -2.94 7.08 -4.24
C GLY A 367 -2.66 8.11 -5.34
N GLY A 368 -3.71 8.74 -5.88
CA GLY A 368 -3.54 9.85 -6.83
C GLY A 368 -2.76 11.04 -6.25
N ASP A 369 -2.62 11.16 -4.92
CA ASP A 369 -1.74 12.13 -4.26
C ASP A 369 -0.27 11.65 -4.13
N LEU A 370 0.12 10.59 -4.86
CA LEU A 370 1.45 9.95 -4.88
C LEU A 370 1.98 9.49 -3.52
N LYS A 371 1.12 9.46 -2.49
CA LYS A 371 1.42 8.87 -1.19
C LYS A 371 1.13 7.37 -1.23
N GLY A 372 2.08 6.58 -0.75
CA GLY A 372 1.93 5.14 -0.62
C GLY A 372 0.74 4.74 0.26
N ARG A 373 0.01 3.69 -0.16
CA ARG A 373 -1.24 3.23 0.48
C ARG A 373 -1.12 1.87 1.14
N THR A 374 -0.27 1.00 0.63
CA THR A 374 0.07 -0.32 1.21
C THR A 374 1.54 -0.65 0.95
N GLY A 375 2.01 -1.79 1.45
CA GLY A 375 3.33 -2.36 1.14
C GLY A 375 4.52 -1.44 1.45
N LEU A 376 5.59 -1.60 0.68
CA LEU A 376 6.81 -0.80 0.75
C LEU A 376 6.57 0.66 0.37
N GLU A 377 5.66 0.94 -0.57
CA GLU A 377 5.24 2.29 -0.93
C GLU A 377 4.74 3.09 0.29
N LEU A 378 3.93 2.47 1.15
CA LEU A 378 3.48 3.06 2.42
C LEU A 378 4.62 3.13 3.45
N LYS A 379 5.32 2.02 3.69
CA LYS A 379 6.35 1.92 4.74
C LYS A 379 7.48 2.93 4.54
N TYR A 380 7.95 3.07 3.31
CA TYR A 380 9.09 3.89 2.94
C TYR A 380 8.67 5.21 2.28
N ASN A 381 7.42 5.64 2.45
CA ASN A 381 6.90 6.85 1.81
C ASN A 381 7.79 8.09 2.02
N GLN A 382 8.38 8.25 3.22
CA GLN A 382 9.29 9.37 3.51
C GLN A 382 10.60 9.32 2.72
N VAL A 383 11.12 8.13 2.44
CA VAL A 383 12.33 7.91 1.63
C VAL A 383 12.03 8.15 0.15
N LEU A 384 10.88 7.63 -0.29
CA LEU A 384 10.43 7.64 -1.69
C LEU A 384 9.90 9.01 -2.16
N THR A 385 9.28 9.84 -1.31
CA THR A 385 8.59 11.07 -1.77
C THR A 385 9.53 12.15 -2.29
N GLY A 386 10.76 12.25 -1.77
CA GLY A 386 11.65 13.37 -2.10
C GLY A 386 11.24 14.68 -1.43
N VAL A 387 11.69 15.82 -2.00
CA VAL A 387 11.36 17.16 -1.54
C VAL A 387 11.03 18.05 -2.74
N ASP A 388 9.79 18.49 -2.82
CA ASP A 388 9.29 19.36 -3.89
C ASP A 388 10.13 20.64 -4.05
N GLY A 389 10.18 21.12 -5.29
CA GLY A 389 10.73 22.43 -5.64
C GLY A 389 9.66 23.52 -5.56
N GLU A 390 10.09 24.78 -5.68
CA GLU A 390 9.21 25.93 -5.69
C GLU A 390 9.61 26.90 -6.80
N ARG A 391 8.64 27.35 -7.60
CA ARG A 391 8.80 28.40 -8.60
C ARG A 391 7.97 29.62 -8.21
N VAL A 392 8.66 30.69 -7.85
CA VAL A 392 8.07 32.00 -7.50
C VAL A 392 8.26 32.95 -8.68
N PHE A 393 7.16 33.54 -9.14
CA PHE A 393 7.14 34.50 -10.26
C PHE A 393 6.06 35.57 -10.05
N GLU A 394 6.19 36.75 -10.67
CA GLU A 394 5.10 37.72 -10.71
C GLU A 394 4.15 37.46 -11.88
N SER A 395 2.84 37.48 -11.64
CA SER A 395 1.80 37.48 -12.65
C SER A 395 1.03 38.81 -12.67
N GLY A 396 0.42 39.13 -13.81
CA GLY A 396 -0.61 40.17 -13.86
C GLY A 396 -1.92 39.72 -13.20
N GLN A 397 -2.92 40.60 -13.21
CA GLN A 397 -4.26 40.34 -12.67
C GLN A 397 -5.33 40.32 -13.78
N GLY A 398 -6.42 39.58 -13.54
CA GLY A 398 -7.58 39.52 -14.44
C GLY A 398 -7.21 38.98 -15.83
N LYS A 399 -7.51 39.75 -16.88
CA LYS A 399 -7.24 39.36 -18.28
C LYS A 399 -5.73 39.23 -18.61
N LEU A 400 -4.85 39.68 -17.71
CA LEU A 400 -3.40 39.62 -17.84
C LEU A 400 -2.78 38.63 -16.84
N ASP A 401 -3.53 37.60 -16.39
CA ASP A 401 -3.01 36.54 -15.52
C ASP A 401 -2.06 35.59 -16.28
N ARG A 402 -0.88 36.12 -16.59
CA ARG A 402 0.28 35.45 -17.16
C ARG A 402 1.53 35.97 -16.45
N GLU A 403 2.58 35.16 -16.49
CA GLU A 403 3.90 35.52 -15.95
C GLU A 403 4.44 36.80 -16.61
N ILE A 404 4.90 37.75 -15.80
CA ILE A 404 5.46 39.03 -16.26
C ILE A 404 6.93 38.81 -16.65
N PRO A 405 7.33 38.99 -17.92
CA PRO A 405 8.71 38.82 -18.34
C PRO A 405 9.65 39.80 -17.61
N GLY A 406 10.79 39.29 -17.13
CA GLY A 406 11.80 40.10 -16.42
C GLY A 406 11.49 40.40 -14.95
N SER A 407 10.44 39.82 -14.37
CA SER A 407 10.10 39.94 -12.94
C SER A 407 10.97 39.08 -12.02
N LEU A 408 10.78 39.20 -10.70
CA LEU A 408 11.45 38.38 -9.70
C LEU A 408 11.13 36.90 -9.92
N ARG A 409 12.12 36.15 -10.43
CA ARG A 409 12.08 34.69 -10.59
C ARG A 409 12.97 34.04 -9.52
N SER A 410 12.36 33.30 -8.61
CA SER A 410 13.08 32.38 -7.74
C SER A 410 12.64 30.95 -8.07
N ALA A 411 13.59 30.05 -8.29
CA ALA A 411 13.31 28.65 -8.61
C ALA A 411 14.21 27.74 -7.77
N THR A 412 13.62 27.09 -6.77
CA THR A 412 14.26 25.99 -6.05
C THR A 412 13.94 24.70 -6.80
N PRO A 413 14.93 23.98 -7.36
CA PRO A 413 14.66 22.72 -8.05
C PRO A 413 14.20 21.64 -7.06
N PRO A 414 13.29 20.73 -7.48
CA PRO A 414 12.93 19.58 -6.67
C PRO A 414 14.14 18.66 -6.43
N ARG A 415 14.12 17.96 -5.31
CA ARG A 415 15.06 16.87 -5.01
C ARG A 415 14.31 15.54 -5.07
N PRO A 416 14.63 14.65 -6.02
CA PRO A 416 14.01 13.33 -6.12
C PRO A 416 14.08 12.54 -4.82
N GLY A 417 13.10 11.64 -4.63
CA GLY A 417 13.17 10.64 -3.57
C GLY A 417 14.31 9.66 -3.78
N ALA A 418 14.79 9.07 -2.68
CA ALA A 418 15.72 7.96 -2.78
C ALA A 418 14.96 6.70 -3.23
N SER A 419 15.53 5.97 -4.18
CA SER A 419 14.98 4.70 -4.65
C SER A 419 15.25 3.59 -3.63
N LEU A 420 14.44 2.54 -3.62
CA LEU A 420 14.67 1.31 -2.85
C LEU A 420 15.26 0.24 -3.75
N GLU A 421 16.29 -0.45 -3.29
CA GLU A 421 16.78 -1.69 -3.91
C GLU A 421 16.29 -2.87 -3.06
N LEU A 422 15.49 -3.77 -3.65
CA LEU A 422 14.89 -4.90 -2.95
C LEU A 422 15.74 -6.16 -3.02
N THR A 423 15.48 -7.10 -2.11
CA THR A 423 16.05 -8.46 -2.15
C THR A 423 15.36 -9.35 -3.18
N ILE A 424 14.15 -8.96 -3.62
CA ILE A 424 13.30 -9.66 -4.57
C ILE A 424 14.03 -9.88 -5.89
N ASP A 425 14.06 -11.14 -6.34
CA ASP A 425 14.41 -11.52 -7.71
C ASP A 425 13.13 -11.57 -8.52
N ARG A 426 12.93 -10.63 -9.45
CA ARG A 426 11.68 -10.52 -10.20
C ARG A 426 11.33 -11.78 -11.00
N PHE A 427 12.33 -12.58 -11.40
CA PHE A 427 12.11 -13.82 -12.14
C PHE A 427 11.67 -14.95 -11.20
N VAL A 428 12.29 -15.08 -10.02
CA VAL A 428 11.82 -16.03 -8.99
C VAL A 428 10.43 -15.64 -8.50
N GLN A 429 10.18 -14.35 -8.24
CA GLN A 429 8.88 -13.83 -7.84
C GLN A 429 7.79 -14.17 -8.87
N PHE A 430 8.05 -13.92 -10.16
CA PHE A 430 7.11 -14.22 -11.23
C PHE A 430 6.78 -15.72 -11.26
N GLU A 431 7.79 -16.59 -11.30
CA GLU A 431 7.57 -18.03 -11.36
C GLU A 431 6.83 -18.55 -10.12
N VAL A 432 7.23 -18.09 -8.93
CA VAL A 432 6.58 -18.45 -7.66
C VAL A 432 5.11 -17.99 -7.65
N GLN A 433 4.80 -16.80 -8.16
CA GLN A 433 3.42 -16.35 -8.34
C GLN A 433 2.63 -17.25 -9.29
N GLN A 434 3.18 -17.62 -10.45
CA GLN A 434 2.49 -18.48 -11.42
C GLN A 434 2.25 -19.88 -10.85
N ILE A 435 3.27 -20.54 -10.29
CA ILE A 435 3.14 -21.88 -9.69
C ILE A 435 2.15 -21.87 -8.52
N LEU A 436 2.19 -20.84 -7.65
CA LEU A 436 1.23 -20.69 -6.56
C LEU A 436 -0.20 -20.55 -7.11
N ALA A 437 -0.41 -19.64 -8.06
CA ALA A 437 -1.73 -19.38 -8.62
C ALA A 437 -2.30 -20.57 -9.42
N GLU A 438 -1.48 -21.29 -10.18
CA GLU A 438 -1.88 -22.54 -10.83
C GLU A 438 -2.25 -23.61 -9.81
N ARG A 439 -1.38 -23.85 -8.81
CA ARG A 439 -1.61 -24.91 -7.82
C ARG A 439 -2.88 -24.65 -7.00
N LEU A 440 -3.09 -23.43 -6.52
CA LEU A 440 -4.23 -23.09 -5.68
C LEU A 440 -5.55 -23.18 -6.46
N ARG A 441 -5.58 -22.77 -7.74
CA ARG A 441 -6.73 -23.02 -8.62
C ARG A 441 -6.99 -24.51 -8.81
N ALA A 442 -5.96 -25.32 -9.04
CA ALA A 442 -6.08 -26.77 -9.25
C ALA A 442 -6.65 -27.50 -8.01
N VAL A 443 -6.26 -27.08 -6.80
CA VAL A 443 -6.77 -27.66 -5.53
C VAL A 443 -7.97 -26.89 -4.94
N LYS A 444 -8.53 -25.91 -5.67
CA LYS A 444 -9.66 -25.06 -5.25
C LYS A 444 -9.44 -24.35 -3.90
N ALA A 445 -8.21 -23.99 -3.59
CA ALA A 445 -7.86 -23.19 -2.42
C ALA A 445 -8.22 -21.71 -2.66
N SER A 446 -8.70 -21.03 -1.63
CA SER A 446 -9.19 -19.64 -1.72
C SER A 446 -8.17 -18.59 -1.32
N ILE A 447 -7.18 -18.96 -0.49
CA ILE A 447 -6.07 -18.09 -0.07
C ILE A 447 -4.78 -18.91 -0.06
N GLY A 448 -3.63 -18.28 -0.31
CA GLY A 448 -2.36 -18.87 0.05
C GLY A 448 -1.17 -17.93 -0.14
N ALA A 449 0.01 -18.44 0.23
CA ALA A 449 1.26 -17.71 0.27
C ALA A 449 2.43 -18.60 -0.13
N ALA A 450 3.45 -17.99 -0.75
CA ALA A 450 4.73 -18.65 -0.96
C ALA A 450 5.89 -17.69 -0.63
N VAL A 451 6.89 -18.20 0.08
CA VAL A 451 8.10 -17.45 0.46
C VAL A 451 9.32 -18.24 0.00
N VAL A 452 10.28 -17.55 -0.64
CA VAL A 452 11.60 -18.08 -1.00
C VAL A 452 12.67 -17.24 -0.30
N MET A 453 13.55 -17.87 0.46
CA MET A 453 14.62 -17.20 1.22
C MET A 453 16.01 -17.74 0.84
N ASP A 454 16.98 -16.84 0.70
CA ASP A 454 18.40 -17.19 0.79
C ASP A 454 18.80 -17.34 2.26
N ILE A 455 19.22 -18.54 2.63
CA ILE A 455 19.47 -18.89 4.03
C ILE A 455 20.71 -18.20 4.61
N LYS A 456 21.68 -17.81 3.76
CA LYS A 456 22.97 -17.27 4.22
C LYS A 456 22.89 -15.78 4.58
N THR A 457 21.86 -15.11 4.08
CA THR A 457 21.68 -13.65 4.19
C THR A 457 20.37 -13.29 4.88
N GLY A 458 19.35 -14.16 4.84
CA GLY A 458 17.99 -13.79 5.21
C GLY A 458 17.28 -12.95 4.14
N GLU A 459 17.86 -12.81 2.93
CA GLU A 459 17.21 -12.12 1.83
C GLU A 459 15.93 -12.89 1.40
N VAL A 460 14.79 -12.20 1.37
CA VAL A 460 13.55 -12.74 0.79
C VAL A 460 13.62 -12.54 -0.72
N LEU A 461 13.81 -13.63 -1.47
CA LEU A 461 13.96 -13.62 -2.94
C LEU A 461 12.61 -13.55 -3.65
N ALA A 462 11.58 -14.14 -3.03
CA ALA A 462 10.20 -14.02 -3.47
C ALA A 462 9.25 -14.11 -2.28
N GLN A 463 8.16 -13.34 -2.34
CA GLN A 463 7.06 -13.37 -1.38
C GLN A 463 5.75 -13.13 -2.15
N ALA A 464 4.99 -14.18 -2.37
CA ALA A 464 3.79 -14.20 -3.21
C ALA A 464 2.53 -14.40 -2.35
N SER A 465 1.45 -13.73 -2.74
CA SER A 465 0.12 -13.87 -2.16
C SER A 465 -0.87 -14.35 -3.23
N PHE A 466 -1.86 -15.15 -2.84
CA PHE A 466 -2.99 -15.53 -3.67
C PHE A 466 -4.30 -15.40 -2.87
N PRO A 467 -5.37 -14.81 -3.43
CA PRO A 467 -5.37 -14.01 -4.66
C PRO A 467 -4.43 -12.80 -4.56
N GLY A 468 -3.84 -12.42 -5.70
CA GLY A 468 -3.13 -11.15 -5.84
C GLY A 468 -4.07 -10.04 -6.31
N PHE A 469 -3.51 -8.86 -6.58
CA PHE A 469 -4.20 -7.73 -7.20
C PHE A 469 -3.24 -7.01 -8.16
N ASP A 470 -3.77 -6.23 -9.11
CA ASP A 470 -2.96 -5.35 -9.96
C ASP A 470 -2.62 -4.06 -9.20
N ALA A 471 -1.34 -3.75 -8.99
CA ALA A 471 -0.93 -2.51 -8.32
C ALA A 471 -1.02 -1.26 -9.23
N ALA A 472 -1.19 -1.43 -10.55
CA ALA A 472 -1.50 -0.35 -11.48
C ALA A 472 -3.00 -0.01 -11.52
N ASP A 473 -3.89 -0.98 -11.25
CA ASP A 473 -5.34 -0.80 -11.10
C ASP A 473 -5.84 -1.44 -9.77
N PRO A 474 -5.52 -0.83 -8.61
CA PRO A 474 -5.75 -1.43 -7.31
C PRO A 474 -7.26 -1.52 -6.98
N PRO A 475 -7.76 -2.69 -6.53
CA PRO A 475 -9.18 -2.88 -6.23
C PRO A 475 -9.59 -2.04 -5.02
N ALA A 476 -10.86 -1.62 -4.98
CA ALA A 476 -11.40 -0.86 -3.84
C ALA A 476 -11.48 -1.66 -2.53
N ASP A 477 -11.43 -2.99 -2.57
CA ASP A 477 -11.36 -3.85 -1.39
C ASP A 477 -9.95 -3.89 -0.81
N GLY A 478 -9.79 -3.24 0.35
CA GLY A 478 -8.52 -3.17 1.08
C GLY A 478 -8.01 -4.48 1.66
N GLN A 479 -8.81 -5.55 1.73
CA GLN A 479 -8.32 -6.84 2.24
C GLN A 479 -7.31 -7.49 1.30
N LEU A 480 -7.47 -7.32 -0.01
CA LEU A 480 -6.56 -7.86 -1.02
C LEU A 480 -5.19 -7.15 -1.05
N TRP A 481 -5.08 -5.96 -0.45
CA TRP A 481 -3.84 -5.18 -0.40
C TRP A 481 -2.82 -5.70 0.62
N LEU A 482 -3.22 -6.62 1.50
CA LEU A 482 -2.37 -7.15 2.57
C LEU A 482 -1.56 -8.34 2.08
N ASP A 483 -0.30 -8.40 2.51
CA ASP A 483 0.57 -9.53 2.22
C ASP A 483 0.16 -10.77 3.02
N THR A 484 -0.14 -11.86 2.32
CA THR A 484 -0.60 -13.10 2.95
C THR A 484 0.52 -13.82 3.70
N SER A 485 1.78 -13.66 3.27
CA SER A 485 2.93 -14.34 3.88
C SER A 485 3.26 -13.82 5.30
N SER A 486 2.99 -12.54 5.54
CA SER A 486 3.22 -11.82 6.81
C SER A 486 1.92 -11.46 7.56
N GLY A 487 0.75 -11.67 6.95
CA GLY A 487 -0.57 -11.37 7.53
C GLY A 487 -1.45 -12.58 7.85
N LEU A 488 -1.23 -13.76 7.24
CA LEU A 488 -2.03 -14.95 7.51
C LEU A 488 -1.64 -15.62 8.83
N LEU A 489 -2.56 -15.64 9.80
CA LEU A 489 -2.42 -16.45 11.01
C LEU A 489 -2.89 -17.90 10.80
N VAL A 490 -1.97 -18.82 11.04
CA VAL A 490 -2.15 -20.25 10.84
C VAL A 490 -1.45 -21.05 11.94
N ASP A 491 -2.11 -22.10 12.39
CA ASP A 491 -1.47 -23.12 13.20
C ASP A 491 -0.52 -23.97 12.32
N PRO A 492 0.80 -23.99 12.57
CA PRO A 492 1.78 -24.61 11.68
C PRO A 492 1.62 -26.14 11.58
N GLY A 493 0.89 -26.75 12.52
CA GLY A 493 0.65 -28.19 12.57
C GLY A 493 1.95 -28.97 12.50
N SER A 494 1.97 -30.02 11.67
CA SER A 494 3.13 -30.92 11.58
C SER A 494 4.45 -30.28 11.09
N THR A 495 4.47 -29.05 10.56
CA THR A 495 5.75 -28.34 10.28
C THR A 495 6.48 -27.92 11.57
N HIS A 496 5.74 -27.71 12.67
CA HIS A 496 6.28 -27.40 13.99
C HIS A 496 7.10 -28.54 14.61
N LYS A 497 6.90 -29.78 14.16
CA LYS A 497 7.62 -30.96 14.68
C LYS A 497 9.14 -30.83 14.49
N ALA A 498 9.58 -30.14 13.45
CA ALA A 498 10.99 -29.80 13.24
C ALA A 498 11.58 -28.98 14.40
N ILE A 499 10.81 -28.03 14.95
CA ILE A 499 11.22 -27.21 16.09
C ILE A 499 11.33 -28.07 17.36
N VAL A 500 10.38 -28.98 17.60
CA VAL A 500 10.42 -29.92 18.73
C VAL A 500 11.63 -30.84 18.63
N MET A 501 11.89 -31.44 17.46
CA MET A 501 13.03 -32.35 17.27
C MET A 501 14.37 -31.61 17.37
N GLY A 502 14.49 -30.41 16.77
CA GLY A 502 15.69 -29.59 16.90
C GLY A 502 15.99 -29.18 18.34
N ALA A 503 14.98 -28.76 19.09
CA ALA A 503 15.12 -28.46 20.52
C ALA A 503 15.50 -29.69 21.34
N ALA A 504 14.92 -30.86 21.05
CA ALA A 504 15.24 -32.10 21.75
C ALA A 504 16.65 -32.64 21.46
N LEU A 505 17.16 -32.48 20.23
CA LEU A 505 18.57 -32.74 19.89
C LEU A 505 19.49 -31.76 20.63
N GLN A 506 19.20 -30.45 20.54
CA GLN A 506 20.02 -29.40 21.15
C GLN A 506 20.12 -29.49 22.68
N GLU A 507 19.05 -29.91 23.36
CA GLU A 507 19.02 -30.11 24.81
C GLU A 507 19.45 -31.53 25.24
N GLY A 508 20.03 -32.31 24.32
CA GLY A 508 20.58 -33.65 24.56
C GLY A 508 19.54 -34.68 25.03
N LYS A 509 18.26 -34.47 24.73
CA LYS A 509 17.16 -35.38 25.13
C LYS A 509 17.04 -36.57 24.20
N VAL A 510 17.40 -36.39 22.93
CA VAL A 510 17.43 -37.42 21.91
C VAL A 510 18.69 -37.27 21.06
N VAL A 511 19.07 -38.34 20.37
CA VAL A 511 20.08 -38.36 19.30
C VAL A 511 19.43 -38.89 18.02
N PRO A 512 20.03 -38.74 16.83
CA PRO A 512 19.39 -39.15 15.57
C PRO A 512 18.95 -40.63 15.53
N SER A 513 19.70 -41.51 16.20
CA SER A 513 19.41 -42.94 16.34
C SER A 513 18.44 -43.28 17.49
N THR A 514 17.85 -42.30 18.17
CA THR A 514 16.87 -42.55 19.23
C THR A 514 15.61 -43.19 18.66
N THR A 515 15.20 -44.29 19.30
CA THR A 515 13.95 -45.00 19.05
C THR A 515 12.95 -44.68 20.14
N VAL A 516 11.72 -44.32 19.75
CA VAL A 516 10.61 -44.01 20.64
C VAL A 516 9.55 -45.11 20.49
N ILE A 517 9.02 -45.59 21.61
CA ILE A 517 7.90 -46.54 21.61
C ILE A 517 6.59 -45.77 21.34
N VAL A 518 6.03 -45.97 20.16
CA VAL A 518 4.77 -45.36 19.68
C VAL A 518 3.64 -46.37 19.86
N GLY A 519 2.51 -45.90 20.39
CA GLY A 519 1.27 -46.69 20.51
C GLY A 519 0.15 -46.10 19.66
N PRO A 520 -1.04 -46.72 19.62
CA PRO A 520 -2.17 -46.24 18.83
C PRO A 520 -2.68 -44.86 19.26
N LYS A 521 -2.45 -44.47 20.52
CA LYS A 521 -2.80 -43.17 21.09
C LYS A 521 -1.91 -42.77 22.27
N ILE A 522 -1.95 -41.49 22.62
CA ILE A 522 -1.46 -40.95 23.90
C ILE A 522 -2.52 -40.00 24.49
N VAL A 523 -2.69 -40.03 25.82
CA VAL A 523 -3.64 -39.16 26.53
C VAL A 523 -2.90 -37.98 27.15
N LYS A 524 -3.44 -36.76 26.97
CA LYS A 524 -2.96 -35.53 27.62
C LYS A 524 -4.14 -34.70 28.09
N GLY A 525 -4.20 -34.41 29.38
CA GLY A 525 -5.38 -33.81 30.00
C GLY A 525 -6.60 -34.74 29.83
N ASP A 526 -7.67 -34.19 29.26
CA ASP A 526 -8.94 -34.86 28.98
C ASP A 526 -9.03 -35.42 27.54
N ARG A 527 -7.94 -35.37 26.75
CA ARG A 527 -7.98 -35.65 25.32
C ARG A 527 -7.02 -36.76 24.89
N GLU A 528 -7.52 -37.60 23.98
CA GLU A 528 -6.71 -38.60 23.26
C GLU A 528 -6.12 -37.99 21.97
N PHE A 529 -4.85 -38.28 21.72
CA PHE A 529 -4.11 -37.90 20.52
C PHE A 529 -3.72 -39.16 19.76
N VAL A 530 -4.04 -39.17 18.46
CA VAL A 530 -3.81 -40.30 17.54
C VAL A 530 -2.95 -39.86 16.36
N ASP A 531 -2.34 -40.83 15.71
CA ASP A 531 -1.62 -40.65 14.45
C ASP A 531 -2.56 -40.84 13.25
N SER A 532 -2.30 -40.14 12.14
CA SER A 532 -3.05 -40.36 10.89
C SER A 532 -2.79 -41.74 10.27
N HIS A 533 -1.64 -42.33 10.59
CA HIS A 533 -1.30 -43.72 10.32
C HIS A 533 -1.36 -44.48 11.65
N PRO A 534 -2.39 -45.33 11.90
CA PRO A 534 -2.52 -46.03 13.17
C PRO A 534 -1.34 -46.96 13.42
N MET A 535 -0.65 -46.76 14.54
CA MET A 535 0.45 -47.62 14.99
C MET A 535 -0.07 -48.72 15.92
N LYS A 536 0.54 -49.90 15.87
CA LYS A 536 0.26 -50.96 16.84
C LYS A 536 0.79 -50.56 18.22
N THR A 537 0.27 -51.19 19.27
CA THR A 537 0.87 -51.08 20.60
C THR A 537 2.35 -51.47 20.55
N ASP A 538 3.18 -50.73 21.28
CA ASP A 538 4.62 -50.91 21.39
C ASP A 538 5.42 -50.90 20.06
N THR A 539 4.95 -50.14 19.07
CA THR A 539 5.68 -49.92 17.81
C THR A 539 6.92 -49.06 18.06
N ALA A 540 8.10 -49.68 18.09
CA ALA A 540 9.38 -48.98 18.18
C ALA A 540 9.68 -48.23 16.86
N MET A 541 9.82 -46.90 16.91
CA MET A 541 10.01 -46.04 15.73
C MET A 541 11.18 -45.07 15.93
N THR A 542 12.03 -44.90 14.92
CA THR A 542 13.15 -43.94 14.96
C THR A 542 12.65 -42.50 14.86
N LEU A 543 13.46 -41.51 15.25
CA LEU A 543 13.13 -40.09 15.03
C LEU A 543 12.80 -39.79 13.55
N ALA A 544 13.54 -40.40 12.63
CA ALA A 544 13.30 -40.24 11.20
C ALA A 544 11.96 -40.84 10.77
N GLY A 545 11.56 -41.97 11.35
CA GLY A 545 10.22 -42.55 11.17
C GLY A 545 9.10 -41.67 11.70
N ILE A 546 9.28 -41.05 12.87
CA ILE A 546 8.33 -40.09 13.45
C ILE A 546 8.12 -38.91 12.51
N MET A 547 9.19 -38.40 11.89
CA MET A 547 9.12 -37.31 10.92
C MET A 547 8.46 -37.76 9.60
N ALA A 548 8.87 -38.92 9.06
CA ALA A 548 8.38 -39.45 7.78
C ALA A 548 6.86 -39.63 7.73
N TYR A 549 6.32 -40.39 8.69
CA TYR A 549 4.88 -40.64 8.83
C TYR A 549 4.14 -39.58 9.65
N SER A 550 4.87 -38.58 10.16
CA SER A 550 4.33 -37.45 10.90
C SER A 550 3.61 -37.87 12.19
N SER A 551 4.16 -38.82 12.95
CA SER A 551 3.56 -39.33 14.20
C SER A 551 3.37 -38.21 15.23
N ASN A 552 2.13 -38.02 15.68
CA ASN A 552 1.75 -37.14 16.78
C ASN A 552 2.18 -37.76 18.11
N VAL A 553 1.88 -39.04 18.32
CA VAL A 553 2.20 -39.78 19.54
C VAL A 553 3.72 -39.77 19.80
N GLY A 554 4.54 -40.06 18.78
CA GLY A 554 6.00 -39.99 18.88
C GLY A 554 6.52 -38.59 19.19
N THR A 555 5.99 -37.56 18.52
CA THR A 555 6.39 -36.16 18.79
C THR A 555 6.05 -35.72 20.21
N ILE A 556 4.85 -36.06 20.71
CA ILE A 556 4.42 -35.71 22.07
C ILE A 556 5.34 -36.39 23.11
N ARG A 557 5.74 -37.65 22.88
CA ARG A 557 6.70 -38.36 23.75
C ARG A 557 8.11 -37.75 23.75
N VAL A 558 8.56 -37.16 22.64
CA VAL A 558 9.82 -36.40 22.61
C VAL A 558 9.66 -35.07 23.34
N ALA A 559 8.54 -34.37 23.14
CA ALA A 559 8.26 -33.10 23.82
C ALA A 559 8.08 -33.26 25.35
N ASP A 560 7.58 -34.41 25.82
CA ASP A 560 7.52 -34.74 27.25
C ASP A 560 8.92 -34.79 27.89
N GLN A 561 9.95 -35.23 27.15
CA GLN A 561 11.34 -35.28 27.63
C GLN A 561 12.03 -33.90 27.57
N LEU A 562 11.61 -33.04 26.64
CA LEU A 562 12.06 -31.66 26.51
C LEU A 562 11.48 -30.76 27.61
N GLY A 563 10.19 -30.94 27.93
CA GLY A 563 9.45 -30.09 28.86
C GLY A 563 8.88 -28.81 28.22
N PRO A 564 7.82 -28.22 28.83
CA PRO A 564 7.09 -27.11 28.22
C PRO A 564 7.90 -25.81 28.20
N ASP A 565 8.72 -25.55 29.23
CA ASP A 565 9.53 -24.33 29.32
C ASP A 565 10.60 -24.27 28.22
N LYS A 566 11.26 -25.40 27.95
CA LYS A 566 12.20 -25.52 26.84
C LYS A 566 11.50 -25.44 25.49
N LEU A 567 10.36 -26.11 25.30
CA LEU A 567 9.62 -25.96 24.04
C LEU A 567 9.21 -24.50 23.78
N TYR A 568 8.75 -23.78 24.80
CA TYR A 568 8.45 -22.35 24.70
C TYR A 568 9.71 -21.52 24.38
N GLU A 569 10.84 -21.77 25.06
CA GLU A 569 12.12 -21.12 24.79
C GLU A 569 12.50 -21.25 23.30
N TYR A 570 12.49 -22.47 22.75
CA TYR A 570 12.85 -22.69 21.35
C TYR A 570 11.83 -22.10 20.37
N GLN A 571 10.52 -22.13 20.66
CA GLN A 571 9.52 -21.44 19.83
C GLN A 571 9.86 -19.94 19.68
N ARG A 572 10.23 -19.26 20.78
CA ARG A 572 10.70 -17.86 20.74
C ARG A 572 12.05 -17.74 20.03
N LYS A 573 13.00 -18.65 20.29
CA LYS A 573 14.35 -18.67 19.68
C LYS A 573 14.28 -18.81 18.15
N PHE A 574 13.34 -19.60 17.62
CA PHE A 574 13.06 -19.69 16.17
C PHE A 574 12.29 -18.49 15.60
N GLY A 575 11.80 -17.56 16.43
CA GLY A 575 11.12 -16.33 16.03
C GLY A 575 9.59 -16.41 15.97
N LEU A 576 8.98 -17.40 16.63
CA LEU A 576 7.52 -17.56 16.61
C LEU A 576 6.84 -16.65 17.65
N GLY A 577 5.72 -16.04 17.25
CA GLY A 577 4.94 -15.16 18.13
C GLY A 577 5.51 -13.73 18.24
N GLU A 578 6.38 -13.30 17.32
CA GLU A 578 6.89 -11.92 17.18
C GLU A 578 6.91 -11.53 15.69
N PRO A 579 6.61 -10.28 15.32
CA PRO A 579 6.84 -9.81 13.95
C PRO A 579 8.32 -10.02 13.58
N THR A 580 8.59 -10.59 12.42
CA THR A 580 9.96 -10.84 11.95
C THR A 580 10.73 -9.55 11.69
N GLY A 581 10.02 -8.46 11.40
CA GLY A 581 10.62 -7.16 11.07
C GLY A 581 11.05 -7.05 9.61
N VAL A 582 10.45 -7.85 8.72
CA VAL A 582 10.80 -7.96 7.28
C VAL A 582 10.77 -6.64 6.49
N GLY A 583 10.11 -5.63 7.04
CA GLY A 583 10.02 -4.29 6.47
C GLY A 583 8.67 -3.97 5.83
N LEU A 584 7.63 -4.77 6.06
CA LEU A 584 6.26 -4.47 5.63
C LEU A 584 5.43 -3.83 6.75
N PRO A 585 4.41 -3.01 6.40
CA PRO A 585 3.40 -2.55 7.35
C PRO A 585 2.39 -3.67 7.63
N GLY A 586 1.87 -3.74 8.86
CA GLY A 586 0.78 -4.67 9.20
C GLY A 586 1.18 -6.13 9.45
N GLU A 587 2.48 -6.43 9.56
CA GLU A 587 2.95 -7.77 9.94
C GLU A 587 2.35 -8.23 11.29
N VAL A 588 1.74 -9.42 11.30
CA VAL A 588 1.10 -9.97 12.51
C VAL A 588 2.08 -10.81 13.31
N ALA A 589 2.04 -10.67 14.63
CA ALA A 589 2.97 -11.37 15.53
C ALA A 589 2.71 -12.88 15.65
N GLY A 590 1.47 -13.34 15.47
CA GLY A 590 1.08 -14.68 15.91
C GLY A 590 1.01 -14.82 17.44
N VAL A 591 0.83 -16.04 17.93
CA VAL A 591 0.63 -16.35 19.35
C VAL A 591 1.37 -17.62 19.74
N VAL A 592 2.30 -17.48 20.68
CA VAL A 592 2.95 -18.60 21.40
C VAL A 592 2.63 -18.43 22.89
N ARG A 593 1.96 -19.40 23.50
CA ARG A 593 1.48 -19.32 24.89
C ARG A 593 2.60 -19.69 25.88
N ALA A 594 2.75 -18.94 26.97
CA ALA A 594 3.72 -19.27 28.01
C ALA A 594 3.31 -20.56 28.76
N PRO A 595 4.26 -21.38 29.25
CA PRO A 595 4.00 -22.68 29.90
C PRO A 595 2.97 -22.65 31.04
N LYS A 596 2.95 -21.58 31.83
CA LYS A 596 1.99 -21.33 32.91
C LYS A 596 0.52 -21.27 32.44
N ASP A 597 0.29 -20.95 31.16
CA ASP A 597 -1.03 -20.78 30.55
C ASP A 597 -1.46 -22.05 29.77
N TRP A 598 -0.71 -23.14 29.89
CA TRP A 598 -0.98 -24.42 29.22
C TRP A 598 -1.94 -25.29 30.05
N SER A 599 -3.06 -25.69 29.43
CA SER A 599 -3.90 -26.76 29.97
C SER A 599 -3.20 -28.12 29.86
N GLY A 600 -3.71 -29.14 30.57
CA GLY A 600 -3.24 -30.53 30.42
C GLY A 600 -3.24 -31.00 28.96
N THR A 601 -4.26 -30.57 28.20
CA THR A 601 -4.45 -30.87 26.78
C THR A 601 -3.51 -30.07 25.87
N SER A 602 -3.09 -28.87 26.29
CA SER A 602 -2.11 -28.04 25.57
C SER A 602 -0.74 -28.75 25.46
N ARG A 603 -0.38 -29.59 26.44
CA ARG A 603 0.82 -30.45 26.40
C ARG A 603 0.78 -31.48 25.27
N GLY A 604 -0.39 -31.81 24.72
CA GLY A 604 -0.54 -32.64 23.52
C GLY A 604 -0.62 -31.82 22.22
N THR A 605 -1.35 -30.70 22.22
CA THR A 605 -1.57 -29.92 20.98
C THR A 605 -0.34 -29.10 20.55
N ILE A 606 0.34 -28.44 21.50
CA ILE A 606 1.41 -27.49 21.18
C ILE A 606 2.63 -28.16 20.52
N PRO A 607 3.13 -29.33 20.98
CA PRO A 607 4.21 -30.03 20.29
C PRO A 607 3.91 -30.34 18.81
N ILE A 608 2.67 -30.70 18.50
CA ILE A 608 2.24 -31.03 17.14
C ILE A 608 1.78 -29.80 16.32
N GLY A 609 2.02 -28.59 16.84
CA GLY A 609 1.80 -27.32 16.14
C GLY A 609 0.35 -26.81 16.16
N ASN A 610 -0.46 -27.23 17.13
CA ASN A 610 -1.84 -26.78 17.32
C ASN A 610 -2.00 -25.99 18.64
N GLY A 611 -2.75 -24.89 18.62
CA GLY A 611 -2.78 -23.90 19.70
C GLY A 611 -1.57 -22.97 19.71
N VAL A 612 -0.84 -22.90 18.59
CA VAL A 612 0.31 -22.03 18.34
C VAL A 612 0.06 -21.36 17.00
N SER A 613 -0.14 -20.05 16.94
CA SER A 613 -0.47 -19.38 15.68
C SER A 613 0.74 -18.62 15.15
N THR A 614 1.05 -18.80 13.87
CA THR A 614 2.26 -18.31 13.19
C THR A 614 1.92 -17.73 11.83
N THR A 615 2.87 -17.03 11.20
CA THR A 615 2.80 -16.64 9.78
C THR A 615 3.62 -17.58 8.89
N PRO A 616 3.27 -17.71 7.59
CA PRO A 616 4.12 -18.40 6.61
C PRO A 616 5.59 -17.92 6.63
N LEU A 617 5.81 -16.60 6.77
CA LEU A 617 7.14 -15.99 6.82
C LEU A 617 7.93 -16.37 8.08
N GLN A 618 7.30 -16.40 9.26
CA GLN A 618 7.94 -16.87 10.51
C GLN A 618 8.44 -18.31 10.37
N MET A 619 7.61 -19.18 9.80
CA MET A 619 7.95 -20.59 9.62
C MET A 619 9.00 -20.79 8.51
N ALA A 620 9.01 -19.97 7.46
CA ALA A 620 10.09 -19.92 6.48
C ALA A 620 11.42 -19.53 7.15
N ALA A 621 11.44 -18.49 7.99
CA ALA A 621 12.63 -18.06 8.72
C ALA A 621 13.10 -19.11 9.76
N ALA A 622 12.19 -19.84 10.40
CA ALA A 622 12.53 -20.94 11.28
C ALA A 622 13.23 -22.09 10.53
N TYR A 623 12.73 -22.47 9.34
CA TYR A 623 13.39 -23.46 8.48
C TYR A 623 14.69 -22.94 7.87
N ALA A 624 14.80 -21.63 7.59
CA ALA A 624 16.05 -21.00 7.17
C ALA A 624 17.13 -21.10 8.26
N ALA A 625 16.78 -20.99 9.54
CA ALA A 625 17.72 -21.24 10.64
C ALA A 625 18.22 -22.70 10.66
N ILE A 626 17.34 -23.69 10.44
CA ILE A 626 17.72 -25.12 10.36
C ILE A 626 18.65 -25.36 9.15
N ALA A 627 18.33 -24.76 8.01
CA ALA A 627 19.14 -24.80 6.81
C ALA A 627 20.53 -24.17 7.03
N ASN A 628 20.57 -23.00 7.69
CA ASN A 628 21.76 -22.19 7.93
C ASN A 628 22.51 -22.60 9.21
N ASN A 629 22.71 -23.91 9.41
CA ASN A 629 23.49 -24.48 10.52
C ASN A 629 23.09 -23.94 11.92
N GLY A 630 21.79 -23.73 12.12
CA GLY A 630 21.21 -23.27 13.37
C GLY A 630 21.22 -21.76 13.58
N THR A 631 21.83 -20.96 12.69
CA THR A 631 21.83 -19.50 12.79
C THR A 631 20.58 -18.91 12.15
N TRP A 632 19.66 -18.38 12.98
CA TRP A 632 18.54 -17.58 12.50
C TRP A 632 19.03 -16.20 12.07
N ILE A 633 18.60 -15.78 10.88
CA ILE A 633 18.85 -14.44 10.32
C ILE A 633 17.50 -13.81 10.04
N GLN A 634 17.36 -12.53 10.37
CA GLN A 634 16.15 -11.76 10.14
C GLN A 634 15.79 -11.75 8.64
N PRO A 635 14.59 -12.21 8.25
CA PRO A 635 14.12 -12.04 6.88
C PRO A 635 14.01 -10.55 6.58
N HIS A 636 14.41 -10.12 5.40
CA HIS A 636 14.31 -8.72 4.99
C HIS A 636 14.05 -8.59 3.49
N LEU A 637 13.37 -7.49 3.10
CA LEU A 637 12.97 -7.19 1.73
C LEU A 637 13.79 -6.09 1.05
N VAL A 638 14.60 -5.33 1.79
CA VAL A 638 15.32 -4.14 1.29
C VAL A 638 16.83 -4.33 1.48
N LYS A 639 17.59 -4.31 0.38
CA LYS A 639 19.06 -4.35 0.37
C LYS A 639 19.67 -3.00 0.71
N GLY A 640 18.99 -1.91 0.31
CA GLY A 640 19.45 -0.55 0.53
C GLY A 640 18.60 0.51 -0.16
N THR A 641 19.12 1.73 -0.17
CA THR A 641 18.56 2.87 -0.91
C THR A 641 19.55 3.37 -1.96
N VAL A 642 19.06 3.99 -3.02
CA VAL A 642 19.88 4.63 -4.06
C VAL A 642 19.46 6.08 -4.21
N ALA A 643 20.38 7.01 -3.97
CA ALA A 643 20.15 8.44 -4.07
C ALA A 643 21.27 9.11 -4.87
N ASN A 644 20.93 9.84 -5.94
CA ASN A 644 21.91 10.49 -6.82
C ASN A 644 23.01 9.55 -7.35
N GLY A 645 22.67 8.28 -7.61
CA GLY A 645 23.62 7.23 -8.02
C GLY A 645 24.47 6.63 -6.89
N VAL A 646 24.35 7.11 -5.65
CA VAL A 646 25.03 6.56 -4.48
C VAL A 646 24.14 5.50 -3.83
N VAL A 647 24.66 4.27 -3.73
CA VAL A 647 24.00 3.15 -3.03
C VAL A 647 24.36 3.21 -1.55
N THR A 648 23.35 3.17 -0.69
CA THR A 648 23.49 3.06 0.78
C THR A 648 22.87 1.75 1.22
N ALA A 649 23.68 0.84 1.77
CA ALA A 649 23.19 -0.45 2.27
C ALA A 649 22.20 -0.27 3.44
N ALA A 650 21.24 -1.18 3.54
CA ALA A 650 20.37 -1.29 4.71
C ALA A 650 21.17 -1.68 5.96
N ALA A 651 20.57 -1.50 7.14
CA ALA A 651 21.15 -1.99 8.38
C ALA A 651 21.31 -3.53 8.32
N PRO A 652 22.41 -4.11 8.83
CA PRO A 652 22.58 -5.56 8.86
C PRO A 652 21.42 -6.27 9.57
N PRO A 653 20.93 -7.41 9.05
CA PRO A 653 19.83 -8.15 9.65
C PRO A 653 20.22 -8.67 11.05
N LEU A 654 19.25 -8.74 11.96
CA LEU A 654 19.48 -9.35 13.28
C LEU A 654 19.78 -10.85 13.13
N THR A 655 20.82 -11.33 13.82
CA THR A 655 21.24 -12.74 13.80
C THR A 655 21.28 -13.34 15.19
N ARG A 656 20.90 -14.62 15.34
CA ARG A 656 21.06 -15.37 16.62
C ARG A 656 21.25 -16.86 16.39
N GLN A 657 22.07 -17.50 17.21
CA GLN A 657 22.23 -18.96 17.19
C GLN A 657 21.04 -19.63 17.90
N VAL A 658 20.36 -20.54 17.21
CA VAL A 658 19.20 -21.29 17.71
C VAL A 658 19.60 -22.71 18.08
N LEU A 659 20.24 -23.41 17.14
CA LEU A 659 20.82 -24.75 17.29
C LEU A 659 22.33 -24.68 17.03
N ASP A 660 23.10 -25.64 17.49
CA ASP A 660 24.48 -25.82 17.07
C ASP A 660 24.54 -26.40 15.64
N PRO A 661 25.62 -26.14 14.86
CA PRO A 661 25.76 -26.62 13.49
C PRO A 661 25.56 -28.14 13.32
N GLN A 662 26.00 -28.93 14.31
CA GLN A 662 25.82 -30.38 14.33
C GLN A 662 24.33 -30.76 14.44
N HIS A 663 23.63 -30.31 15.49
CA HIS A 663 22.21 -30.62 15.70
C HIS A 663 21.33 -30.08 14.55
N ALA A 664 21.74 -28.96 13.93
CA ALA A 664 21.09 -28.47 12.72
C ALA A 664 21.29 -29.42 11.52
N ALA A 665 22.49 -29.97 11.31
CA ALA A 665 22.75 -30.95 10.26
C ALA A 665 21.98 -32.26 10.49
N GLU A 666 22.03 -32.79 11.72
CA GLU A 666 21.26 -33.97 12.15
C GLU A 666 19.75 -33.79 11.90
N LEU A 667 19.20 -32.61 12.24
CA LEU A 667 17.80 -32.30 11.99
C LEU A 667 17.47 -32.22 10.49
N ARG A 668 18.40 -31.79 9.63
CA ARG A 668 18.21 -31.81 8.17
C ARG A 668 18.09 -33.23 7.63
N GLU A 669 18.92 -34.17 8.11
CA GLU A 669 18.82 -35.58 7.73
C GLU A 669 17.48 -36.19 8.17
N LEU A 670 17.03 -35.90 9.40
CA LEU A 670 15.68 -36.29 9.87
C LEU A 670 14.55 -35.70 9.01
N LEU A 671 14.78 -34.51 8.42
CA LEU A 671 13.84 -33.83 7.52
C LEU A 671 13.93 -34.30 6.07
N GLU A 672 14.90 -35.13 5.67
CA GLU A 672 14.85 -35.84 4.38
C GLU A 672 13.82 -37.00 4.44
N ALA A 673 13.58 -37.57 5.62
CA ALA A 673 12.71 -38.72 5.82
C ALA A 673 11.30 -38.58 5.22
N PRO A 674 10.56 -37.45 5.39
CA PRO A 674 9.26 -37.25 4.75
C PRO A 674 9.28 -37.30 3.22
N VAL A 675 10.43 -37.02 2.59
CA VAL A 675 10.58 -36.92 1.14
C VAL A 675 11.11 -38.22 0.53
N VAL A 676 12.03 -38.92 1.19
CA VAL A 676 12.70 -40.11 0.63
C VAL A 676 12.09 -41.45 1.07
N VAL A 677 11.49 -41.53 2.26
CA VAL A 677 10.86 -42.78 2.75
C VAL A 677 9.62 -43.10 1.92
N LYS A 678 9.48 -44.34 1.45
CA LYS A 678 8.29 -44.79 0.70
C LYS A 678 7.01 -44.64 1.54
N GLY A 679 6.04 -43.86 1.07
CA GLY A 679 4.83 -43.54 1.83
C GLY A 679 5.04 -42.41 2.85
N GLY A 680 6.18 -41.73 2.81
CA GLY A 680 6.46 -40.52 3.57
C GLY A 680 5.53 -39.39 3.14
N THR A 681 5.16 -38.55 4.11
CA THR A 681 4.13 -37.51 3.92
C THR A 681 4.50 -36.41 2.91
N GLY A 682 5.73 -36.38 2.39
CA GLY A 682 6.28 -35.38 1.49
C GLY A 682 6.88 -35.91 0.19
N ASN A 683 6.67 -37.18 -0.20
CA ASN A 683 7.35 -37.78 -1.38
C ASN A 683 7.26 -36.94 -2.67
N GLN A 684 6.15 -36.21 -2.90
CA GLN A 684 5.96 -35.39 -4.10
C GLN A 684 6.85 -34.13 -4.17
N ALA A 685 7.56 -33.80 -3.09
CA ALA A 685 8.51 -32.69 -3.00
C ALA A 685 9.91 -33.02 -3.59
N ALA A 686 10.17 -34.30 -3.91
CA ALA A 686 11.47 -34.74 -4.40
C ALA A 686 11.83 -34.06 -5.74
N ILE A 687 13.08 -33.59 -5.84
CA ILE A 687 13.63 -32.97 -7.05
C ILE A 687 14.74 -33.89 -7.56
N GLU A 688 14.64 -34.33 -8.81
CA GLU A 688 15.65 -35.19 -9.43
C GLU A 688 17.05 -34.53 -9.37
N GLY A 689 18.04 -35.31 -8.92
CA GLY A 689 19.42 -34.84 -8.73
C GLY A 689 19.70 -34.10 -7.41
N TYR A 690 18.69 -33.69 -6.64
CA TYR A 690 18.89 -32.95 -5.39
C TYR A 690 18.37 -33.71 -4.17
N ARG A 691 19.16 -33.73 -3.10
CA ARG A 691 18.66 -34.07 -1.76
C ARG A 691 17.72 -32.96 -1.28
N VAL A 692 16.55 -33.31 -0.76
CA VAL A 692 15.51 -32.37 -0.34
C VAL A 692 15.06 -32.72 1.08
N ALA A 693 15.20 -31.76 2.00
CA ALA A 693 14.72 -31.87 3.36
C ALA A 693 13.50 -30.96 3.55
N GLY A 694 12.42 -31.45 4.13
CA GLY A 694 11.21 -30.66 4.33
C GLY A 694 10.07 -31.41 5.01
N LYS A 695 9.01 -30.69 5.34
CA LYS A 695 7.88 -31.21 6.08
C LYS A 695 6.54 -30.63 5.61
N THR A 696 5.54 -31.49 5.56
CA THR A 696 4.13 -31.12 5.40
C THR A 696 3.49 -30.68 6.72
N GLY A 697 2.59 -29.70 6.62
CA GLY A 697 1.69 -29.28 7.69
C GLY A 697 0.23 -29.29 7.23
N THR A 698 -0.66 -29.59 8.16
CA THR A 698 -2.10 -29.29 8.06
C THR A 698 -2.48 -28.71 9.42
N GLY A 699 -3.11 -27.53 9.43
CA GLY A 699 -3.51 -26.86 10.67
C GLY A 699 -4.70 -25.91 10.46
N GLY A 700 -5.20 -25.33 11.54
CA GLY A 700 -6.33 -24.40 11.48
C GLY A 700 -5.90 -23.00 11.03
N ARG A 701 -6.73 -22.33 10.22
CA ARG A 701 -6.64 -20.88 10.01
C ARG A 701 -7.27 -20.16 11.20
N VAL A 702 -6.63 -19.10 11.68
CA VAL A 702 -7.14 -18.29 12.79
C VAL A 702 -7.57 -16.91 12.29
N VAL A 703 -8.80 -16.50 12.62
CA VAL A 703 -9.36 -15.16 12.36
C VAL A 703 -10.01 -14.67 13.65
N ASP A 704 -9.67 -13.47 14.09
CA ASP A 704 -10.17 -12.87 15.35
C ASP A 704 -10.09 -13.79 16.58
N GLY A 705 -9.00 -14.58 16.66
CA GLY A 705 -8.75 -15.54 17.74
C GLY A 705 -9.59 -16.83 17.69
N LYS A 706 -10.34 -17.06 16.61
CA LYS A 706 -11.17 -18.26 16.38
C LYS A 706 -10.67 -19.05 15.18
N TYR A 707 -10.84 -20.37 15.21
CA TYR A 707 -10.63 -21.21 14.03
C TYR A 707 -11.77 -21.06 13.03
N THR A 708 -11.43 -21.13 11.75
CA THR A 708 -12.40 -21.28 10.65
C THR A 708 -12.68 -22.76 10.36
N ASP A 709 -13.76 -23.07 9.65
CA ASP A 709 -14.15 -24.46 9.30
C ASP A 709 -13.20 -25.17 8.33
N GLY A 710 -12.32 -24.45 7.63
CA GLY A 710 -11.34 -25.00 6.68
C GLY A 710 -9.92 -25.13 7.25
N TYR A 711 -9.08 -25.86 6.52
CA TYR A 711 -7.68 -26.12 6.88
C TYR A 711 -6.70 -25.31 6.05
N VAL A 712 -5.53 -25.02 6.63
CA VAL A 712 -4.36 -24.58 5.89
C VAL A 712 -3.42 -25.77 5.71
N ALA A 713 -3.20 -26.14 4.46
CA ALA A 713 -2.15 -27.04 4.05
C ALA A 713 -0.85 -26.28 3.82
N SER A 714 0.28 -26.88 4.19
CA SER A 714 1.61 -26.33 3.90
C SER A 714 2.65 -27.39 3.57
N PHE A 715 3.67 -26.98 2.83
CA PHE A 715 4.95 -27.67 2.74
C PHE A 715 6.06 -26.64 2.91
N ILE A 716 7.05 -26.95 3.75
CA ILE A 716 8.25 -26.12 3.94
C ILE A 716 9.47 -27.02 3.82
N GLY A 717 10.48 -26.57 3.07
CA GLY A 717 11.70 -27.35 2.88
C GLY A 717 12.87 -26.54 2.38
N MET A 718 14.00 -27.23 2.22
CA MET A 718 15.29 -26.70 1.81
C MET A 718 15.96 -27.65 0.82
N ALA A 719 16.77 -27.09 -0.08
CA ALA A 719 17.59 -27.86 -1.01
C ALA A 719 18.89 -27.09 -1.37
N PRO A 720 19.96 -27.80 -1.74
CA PRO A 720 20.23 -29.21 -1.41
C PRO A 720 20.17 -29.47 0.11
N ALA A 721 19.75 -30.63 0.60
CA ALA A 721 19.62 -30.87 2.05
C ALA A 721 20.97 -30.92 2.79
N ASP A 722 22.00 -31.40 2.10
CA ASP A 722 23.37 -31.60 2.53
C ASP A 722 24.26 -30.35 2.38
N ALA A 723 23.96 -29.50 1.38
CA ALA A 723 24.56 -28.17 1.24
C ALA A 723 23.48 -27.09 1.00
N PRO A 724 22.64 -26.76 1.99
CA PRO A 724 21.49 -25.87 1.79
C PRO A 724 21.87 -24.50 1.24
N ARG A 725 20.99 -23.98 0.37
CA ARG A 725 21.09 -22.62 -0.16
C ARG A 725 19.78 -21.84 -0.06
N PHE A 726 18.65 -22.50 -0.33
CA PHE A 726 17.34 -21.87 -0.28
C PHE A 726 16.38 -22.62 0.64
N VAL A 727 15.47 -21.88 1.24
CA VAL A 727 14.24 -22.40 1.84
C VAL A 727 13.05 -21.90 1.03
N VAL A 728 12.10 -22.80 0.79
CA VAL A 728 10.80 -22.47 0.20
C VAL A 728 9.70 -22.93 1.15
N ALA A 729 8.77 -22.03 1.44
CA ALA A 729 7.56 -22.29 2.23
C ALA A 729 6.34 -22.02 1.35
N VAL A 730 5.42 -22.98 1.25
CA VAL A 730 4.19 -22.87 0.46
C VAL A 730 2.99 -23.20 1.33
N TYR A 731 1.98 -22.33 1.33
CA TYR A 731 0.77 -22.39 2.15
C TYR A 731 -0.48 -22.18 1.30
N SER A 732 -1.56 -22.91 1.63
CA SER A 732 -2.86 -22.80 0.96
C SER A 732 -4.01 -23.13 1.91
N TYR A 733 -5.07 -22.33 1.89
CA TYR A 733 -6.28 -22.51 2.68
C TYR A 733 -7.45 -23.04 1.82
N GLY A 734 -8.14 -24.06 2.31
CA GLY A 734 -9.29 -24.68 1.65
C GLY A 734 -10.07 -25.60 2.59
N LEU A 735 -11.25 -26.05 2.18
CA LEU A 735 -12.08 -26.95 2.99
C LEU A 735 -11.48 -28.38 2.99
N ASP A 736 -11.24 -28.95 1.81
CA ASP A 736 -10.77 -30.33 1.63
C ASP A 736 -9.29 -30.38 1.21
N ILE A 737 -8.39 -29.88 2.05
CA ILE A 737 -6.96 -29.76 1.71
C ILE A 737 -6.03 -30.37 2.78
N THR A 738 -4.91 -30.95 2.34
CA THR A 738 -3.90 -31.58 3.20
C THR A 738 -2.50 -31.08 2.85
N GLY A 739 -1.55 -31.08 3.79
CA GLY A 739 -0.18 -30.59 3.54
C GLY A 739 0.51 -31.21 2.31
N ALA A 740 0.24 -32.48 2.00
CA ALA A 740 0.76 -33.15 0.81
C ALA A 740 0.36 -32.45 -0.50
N SER A 741 -0.79 -31.76 -0.53
CA SER A 741 -1.24 -30.97 -1.67
C SER A 741 -0.26 -29.86 -2.08
N MET A 742 0.58 -29.35 -1.16
CA MET A 742 1.55 -28.28 -1.46
C MET A 742 2.94 -28.77 -1.88
N ALA A 743 3.26 -30.07 -1.69
CA ALA A 743 4.56 -30.63 -2.02
C ALA A 743 4.97 -30.46 -3.51
N PRO A 744 4.08 -30.59 -4.52
CA PRO A 744 4.42 -30.30 -5.91
C PRO A 744 4.79 -28.84 -6.17
N ALA A 745 4.05 -27.88 -5.58
CA ALA A 745 4.35 -26.46 -5.76
C ALA A 745 5.70 -26.09 -5.14
N PHE A 746 6.02 -26.62 -3.96
CA PHE A 746 7.35 -26.51 -3.37
C PHE A 746 8.43 -27.03 -4.33
N ARG A 747 8.26 -28.25 -4.88
CA ARG A 747 9.23 -28.89 -5.77
C ARG A 747 9.54 -28.00 -6.97
N ASP A 748 8.49 -27.48 -7.62
CA ASP A 748 8.64 -26.74 -8.87
C ASP A 748 9.24 -25.34 -8.61
N MET A 749 8.82 -24.65 -7.55
CA MET A 749 9.43 -23.38 -7.10
C MET A 749 10.91 -23.53 -6.71
N MET A 750 11.24 -24.58 -5.95
CA MET A 750 12.60 -24.86 -5.51
C MET A 750 13.48 -25.24 -6.70
N ARG A 751 12.99 -26.09 -7.62
CA ARG A 751 13.70 -26.47 -8.85
C ARG A 751 14.02 -25.24 -9.71
N TYR A 752 13.06 -24.34 -9.90
CA TYR A 752 13.29 -23.08 -10.61
C TYR A 752 14.37 -22.25 -9.92
N THR A 753 14.26 -22.05 -8.60
CA THR A 753 15.20 -21.23 -7.82
C THR A 753 16.62 -21.78 -7.87
N LEU A 754 16.81 -23.10 -7.68
CA LEU A 754 18.11 -23.77 -7.82
C LEU A 754 18.71 -23.56 -9.22
N THR A 755 17.89 -23.66 -10.26
CA THR A 755 18.30 -23.47 -11.66
C THR A 755 18.68 -22.01 -11.95
N ARG A 756 17.85 -21.05 -11.54
CA ARG A 756 18.07 -19.59 -11.68
C ARG A 756 19.37 -19.12 -11.03
N TYR A 757 19.73 -19.73 -9.91
CA TYR A 757 20.97 -19.44 -9.17
C TYR A 757 22.12 -20.42 -9.48
N LYS A 758 21.94 -21.34 -10.43
CA LYS A 758 22.93 -22.31 -10.89
C LYS A 758 23.56 -23.12 -9.74
N VAL A 759 22.76 -23.46 -8.72
CA VAL A 759 23.21 -24.29 -7.60
C VAL A 759 23.35 -25.73 -8.10
N PRO A 760 24.56 -26.32 -8.12
CA PRO A 760 24.74 -27.67 -8.64
C PRO A 760 24.17 -28.71 -7.66
N PRO A 761 23.70 -29.86 -8.16
CA PRO A 761 23.65 -31.09 -7.39
C PRO A 761 25.00 -31.36 -6.68
N THR A 762 24.96 -31.79 -5.43
CA THR A 762 26.15 -32.23 -4.68
C THR A 762 26.66 -33.58 -5.16
N GLY A 763 25.81 -34.39 -5.81
CA GLY A 763 26.11 -35.76 -6.22
C GLY A 763 26.11 -36.77 -5.07
N ALA A 764 25.89 -36.34 -3.83
CA ALA A 764 25.78 -37.24 -2.69
C ALA A 764 24.46 -38.04 -2.76
N PRO A 765 24.49 -39.36 -2.48
CA PRO A 765 23.27 -40.14 -2.35
C PRO A 765 22.42 -39.63 -1.18
N ALA A 766 21.11 -39.80 -1.27
CA ALA A 766 20.22 -39.61 -0.12
C ALA A 766 20.60 -40.61 1.00
N PRO A 767 20.44 -40.23 2.28
CA PRO A 767 20.79 -41.10 3.40
C PRO A 767 19.87 -42.34 3.44
N GLU A 768 20.40 -43.47 3.89
CA GLU A 768 19.59 -44.68 4.12
C GLU A 768 18.79 -44.53 5.41
N ILE A 769 17.53 -44.13 5.30
CA ILE A 769 16.69 -43.81 6.46
C ILE A 769 15.97 -45.05 6.98
N LYS A 770 16.43 -45.55 8.13
CA LYS A 770 15.71 -46.55 8.93
C LYS A 770 14.56 -45.90 9.69
N VAL A 771 13.35 -46.37 9.42
CA VAL A 771 12.08 -45.90 10.02
C VAL A 771 11.72 -46.67 11.30
N TYR A 772 12.04 -47.96 11.28
CA TYR A 772 11.94 -48.90 12.40
C TYR A 772 13.36 -49.39 12.71
N PRO A 773 13.68 -49.72 13.98
CA PRO A 773 15.01 -50.16 14.39
C PRO A 773 15.42 -51.51 13.78
#